data_AF-A0A9X0WEJ8-F1
#
_entry.id   AF-A0A9X0WEJ8-F1
#
_cell.length_a   1.000
_cell.length_b   1.000
_cell.length_c   1.000
_cell.angle_alpha   90.00
_cell.angle_beta   90.00
_cell.angle_gamma   90.00
#
_symmetry.space_group_name_H-M   'P 1'
#
loop_
_entity.id
_entity.type
_entity.pdbx_description
1 polymer ?
#
loop_
_entity_poly.entity_id
_entity_poly.type
_entity_poly.pdbx_seq_one_letter_code
_entity_poly.pdbx_strand_id
1 'polypeptide(L)'
;MTMRSIPPSERPERPQILWITLLLCAAAVPLGWHLAPQISAFFLVVVAIRLAALRWPALLPGIWPLIGLTLIGVANALITYQGWSGQSAGTALFISMLVLKLMELRRKGDLRLVATLIGFLIVVQFLFDQSPLLALYLAAVAFAVVTLLVELNIGLGSRRLRATLGIAARLSLQALPLTLVLFVLFPRLSAPLWSLGLDGGRGMTGMSDSMEPGAISELVLNGELAFRVRFDASPPSAEQLYWRGPVLWETDGRRWTPGSEALPDAGLPHALESASEHLQYEVTLEPTDQRWLFALDLPETVPAEAHLSPDYQLLAREPITSAKRYVVTSALAYRTAPADPARQAAGLQLPPNITPRMRRLVERWRGQTQDDWALVQAALTHFNQEDFHYTLLPPRLGANPTDEFLFETRRGFCEHYANSFVVLMRLAGIPARVVLGYLGGERNRVGGYHMVWQSDAHAWAEVLIAGRGWVRVDPTAAVNPARVDNRGASRMLGASPSVRFTLEQADALARFARTLRLFGDSLDAAWQDWVLGFSIEDQLAVLERLRLGELREYGLVVLMISTGALTLAILVLGSIRERQRVAPLEAAYARFCQRLARIGLARRAQEGPLDYGRRVSRARPDLAPDVARVLEIYLPARYGPAPDPQAAAALSRLLRAFRPRRVAPRAVRPVSPMP
;
A
#
# COMPACT_ATOMS: atom_id res chain seq x y z
N MET A 1 -9.13 -12.68 -47.26
CA MET A 1 -9.91 -11.61 -46.61
C MET A 1 -9.30 -10.28 -47.03
N THR A 2 -9.96 -9.54 -47.91
CA THR A 2 -9.48 -8.27 -48.47
C THR A 2 -9.35 -7.23 -47.35
N MET A 3 -8.12 -6.85 -47.00
CA MET A 3 -7.84 -5.76 -46.06
C MET A 3 -8.44 -4.47 -46.63
N ARG A 4 -9.60 -4.04 -46.12
CA ARG A 4 -10.04 -2.65 -46.24
C ARG A 4 -8.88 -1.78 -45.74
N SER A 5 -8.35 -0.94 -46.61
CA SER A 5 -7.24 -0.04 -46.29
C SER A 5 -7.63 0.83 -45.10
N ILE A 6 -6.91 0.71 -43.99
CA ILE A 6 -7.18 1.50 -42.79
C ILE A 6 -6.93 2.98 -43.15
N PRO A 7 -7.90 3.89 -42.90
CA PRO A 7 -7.75 5.30 -43.21
C PRO A 7 -6.52 5.88 -42.52
N PRO A 8 -5.74 6.78 -43.17
CA PRO A 8 -4.54 7.38 -42.58
C PRO A 8 -4.80 8.06 -41.23
N SER A 9 -5.99 8.64 -41.04
CA SER A 9 -6.41 9.31 -39.81
C SER A 9 -6.58 8.37 -38.62
N GLU A 10 -6.84 7.08 -38.86
CA GLU A 10 -7.03 6.05 -37.84
C GLU A 10 -5.74 5.30 -37.50
N ARG A 11 -4.65 5.51 -38.25
CA ARG A 11 -3.37 4.85 -37.99
C ARG A 11 -2.67 5.50 -36.80
N PRO A 12 -2.11 4.72 -35.87
CA PRO A 12 -1.29 5.26 -34.79
C PRO A 12 -0.02 5.91 -35.31
N GLU A 13 0.40 7.01 -34.70
CA GLU A 13 1.72 7.58 -34.95
C GLU A 13 2.79 6.82 -34.14
N ARG A 14 4.02 6.74 -34.66
CA ARG A 14 5.16 6.14 -33.93
C ARG A 14 5.36 6.66 -32.50
N PRO A 15 5.30 7.99 -32.23
CA PRO A 15 5.40 8.49 -30.85
C PRO A 15 4.27 7.99 -29.95
N GLN A 16 3.05 7.83 -30.45
CA GLN A 16 1.92 7.32 -29.67
C GLN A 16 2.12 5.85 -29.29
N ILE A 17 2.66 5.05 -30.22
CA ILE A 17 3.03 3.66 -29.96
C ILE A 17 4.15 3.58 -28.91
N LEU A 18 5.19 4.41 -29.05
CA LEU A 18 6.27 4.45 -28.07
C LEU A 18 5.75 4.83 -26.69
N TRP A 19 4.89 5.85 -26.62
CA TRP A 19 4.31 6.32 -25.36
C TRP A 19 3.49 5.22 -24.67
N ILE A 20 2.59 4.53 -25.38
CA ILE A 20 1.80 3.45 -24.77
C ILE A 20 2.69 2.28 -24.32
N THR A 21 3.75 1.95 -25.06
CA THR A 21 4.71 0.91 -24.66
C THR A 21 5.46 1.29 -23.40
N LEU A 22 5.94 2.54 -23.31
CA LEU A 22 6.60 3.04 -22.09
C LEU A 22 5.66 3.09 -20.89
N LEU A 23 4.39 3.46 -21.08
CA LEU A 23 3.38 3.44 -20.02
C LEU A 23 3.08 2.01 -19.54
N LEU A 24 3.01 1.04 -20.46
CA LEU A 24 2.86 -0.36 -20.06
C LEU A 24 4.07 -0.83 -19.24
N CYS A 25 5.29 -0.48 -19.65
CA CYS A 25 6.49 -0.79 -18.87
C CYS A 25 6.46 -0.14 -17.49
N ALA A 26 6.16 1.17 -17.40
CA ALA A 26 6.05 1.88 -16.12
C ALA A 26 5.00 1.23 -15.22
N ALA A 27 3.80 0.95 -15.75
CA ALA A 27 2.75 0.27 -15.00
C ALA A 27 3.13 -1.17 -14.59
N ALA A 28 4.02 -1.84 -15.34
CA ALA A 28 4.46 -3.20 -15.06
C ALA A 28 5.66 -3.29 -14.12
N VAL A 29 6.46 -2.22 -13.97
CA VAL A 29 7.69 -2.22 -13.16
C VAL A 29 7.43 -2.81 -11.77
N PRO A 30 6.52 -2.29 -10.93
CA PRO A 30 6.36 -2.80 -9.56
C PRO A 30 5.99 -4.29 -9.49
N LEU A 31 5.30 -4.83 -10.50
CA LEU A 31 4.94 -6.25 -10.57
C LEU A 31 6.15 -7.16 -10.74
N GLY A 32 7.25 -6.66 -11.29
CA GLY A 32 8.48 -7.44 -11.51
C GLY A 32 9.09 -7.98 -10.22
N TRP A 33 8.80 -7.36 -9.07
CA TRP A 33 9.28 -7.75 -7.75
C TRP A 33 8.40 -8.85 -7.12
N HIS A 34 7.15 -8.97 -7.58
CA HIS A 34 6.19 -9.93 -7.04
C HIS A 34 5.98 -11.16 -7.93
N LEU A 35 6.27 -11.05 -9.22
CA LEU A 35 6.15 -12.12 -10.20
C LEU A 35 7.46 -12.88 -10.41
N ALA A 36 7.34 -14.13 -10.85
CA ALA A 36 8.50 -14.97 -11.12
C ALA A 36 9.38 -14.37 -12.25
N PRO A 37 10.71 -14.49 -12.17
CA PRO A 37 11.63 -13.90 -13.15
C PRO A 37 11.36 -14.30 -14.60
N GLN A 38 10.83 -15.52 -14.83
CA GLN A 38 10.49 -16.03 -16.17
C GLN A 38 9.35 -15.26 -16.82
N ILE A 39 8.39 -14.74 -16.04
CA ILE A 39 7.29 -13.90 -16.53
C ILE A 39 7.83 -12.52 -16.93
N SER A 40 8.65 -11.93 -16.07
CA SER A 40 9.33 -10.65 -16.35
C SER A 40 10.23 -10.74 -17.58
N ALA A 41 10.95 -11.85 -17.76
CA ALA A 41 11.77 -12.10 -18.95
C ALA A 41 10.92 -12.15 -20.22
N PHE A 42 9.81 -12.91 -20.21
CA PHE A 42 8.88 -12.96 -21.34
C PHE A 42 8.35 -11.57 -21.71
N PHE A 43 7.92 -10.80 -20.70
CA PHE A 43 7.46 -9.43 -20.88
C PHE A 43 8.52 -8.54 -21.55
N LEU A 44 9.76 -8.56 -21.04
CA LEU A 44 10.86 -7.76 -21.58
C LEU A 44 11.20 -8.14 -23.02
N VAL A 45 11.18 -9.43 -23.37
CA VAL A 45 11.42 -9.90 -24.75
C VAL A 45 10.36 -9.35 -25.70
N VAL A 46 9.07 -9.43 -25.34
CA VAL A 46 7.98 -8.92 -26.18
C VAL A 46 8.06 -7.40 -26.33
N VAL A 47 8.40 -6.67 -25.25
CA VAL A 47 8.66 -5.22 -25.31
C VAL A 47 9.83 -4.90 -26.22
N ALA A 48 10.94 -5.63 -26.13
CA ALA A 48 12.11 -5.43 -26.97
C ALA A 48 11.79 -5.62 -28.46
N ILE A 49 11.03 -6.68 -28.80
CA ILE A 49 10.51 -6.90 -30.17
C ILE A 49 9.65 -5.70 -30.60
N ARG A 50 8.77 -5.18 -29.72
CA ARG A 50 7.93 -4.02 -30.06
C ARG A 50 8.77 -2.78 -30.38
N LEU A 51 9.76 -2.49 -29.55
CA LEU A 51 10.62 -1.32 -29.70
C LEU A 51 11.49 -1.44 -30.95
N ALA A 52 12.02 -2.63 -31.23
CA ALA A 52 12.74 -2.90 -32.48
C ALA A 52 11.83 -2.73 -33.71
N ALA A 53 10.56 -3.15 -33.62
CA ALA A 53 9.58 -3.01 -34.70
C ALA A 53 9.22 -1.55 -35.04
N LEU A 54 9.46 -0.59 -34.15
CA LEU A 54 9.34 0.85 -34.46
C LEU A 54 10.34 1.29 -35.55
N ARG A 55 11.53 0.67 -35.56
CA ARG A 55 12.59 0.93 -36.56
C ARG A 55 12.49 -0.03 -37.74
N TRP A 56 12.15 -1.29 -37.49
CA TRP A 56 12.05 -2.37 -38.48
C TRP A 56 10.66 -3.03 -38.46
N PRO A 57 9.67 -2.48 -39.19
CA PRO A 57 8.28 -2.96 -39.13
C PRO A 57 8.07 -4.43 -39.51
N ALA A 58 9.02 -5.04 -40.23
CA ALA A 58 9.00 -6.45 -40.61
C ALA A 58 9.14 -7.41 -39.41
N LEU A 59 9.59 -6.92 -38.24
CA LEU A 59 9.68 -7.71 -37.01
C LEU A 59 8.33 -7.99 -36.36
N LEU A 60 7.25 -7.33 -36.78
CA LEU A 60 5.93 -7.61 -36.24
C LEU A 60 5.47 -9.01 -36.67
N PRO A 61 5.13 -9.90 -35.72
CA PRO A 61 4.75 -11.27 -36.06
C PRO A 61 3.46 -11.27 -36.88
N GLY A 62 3.40 -12.21 -37.83
CA GLY A 62 2.14 -12.60 -38.46
C GLY A 62 1.20 -13.30 -37.47
N ILE A 63 0.03 -13.74 -37.94
CA ILE A 63 -0.98 -14.37 -37.07
C ILE A 63 -0.47 -15.66 -36.41
N TRP A 64 0.23 -16.52 -37.15
CA TRP A 64 0.69 -17.82 -36.63
C TRP A 64 1.82 -17.72 -35.59
N PRO A 65 2.89 -16.93 -35.81
CA PRO A 65 3.90 -16.73 -34.77
C PRO A 65 3.32 -16.04 -33.53
N LEU A 66 2.34 -15.16 -33.70
CA LEU A 66 1.68 -14.52 -32.57
C LEU A 66 0.85 -15.51 -31.74
N ILE A 67 0.10 -16.42 -32.39
CA ILE A 67 -0.59 -17.52 -31.70
C ILE A 67 0.42 -18.38 -30.92
N GLY A 68 1.57 -18.70 -31.52
CA GLY A 68 2.65 -19.43 -30.84
C GLY A 68 3.17 -18.70 -29.61
N LEU A 69 3.46 -17.40 -29.71
CA LEU A 69 3.88 -16.57 -28.57
C LEU A 69 2.80 -16.49 -27.48
N THR A 70 1.53 -16.44 -27.85
CA THR A 70 0.40 -16.48 -26.92
C THR A 70 0.37 -17.80 -26.15
N LEU A 71 0.47 -18.94 -26.85
CA LEU A 71 0.51 -20.26 -26.21
C LEU A 71 1.72 -20.40 -25.27
N ILE A 72 2.89 -19.88 -25.68
CA ILE A 72 4.09 -19.85 -24.84
C ILE A 72 3.86 -19.00 -23.59
N GLY A 73 3.30 -17.80 -23.72
CA GLY A 73 3.01 -16.93 -22.59
C GLY A 73 2.01 -17.54 -21.61
N VAL A 74 0.95 -18.16 -22.11
CA VAL A 74 -0.05 -18.89 -21.29
C VAL A 74 0.59 -20.07 -20.58
N ALA A 75 1.31 -20.92 -21.32
CA ALA A 75 1.99 -22.08 -20.74
C ALA A 75 3.01 -21.67 -19.67
N ASN A 76 3.80 -20.61 -19.93
CA ASN A 76 4.76 -20.08 -18.97
C ASN A 76 4.09 -19.67 -17.65
N ALA A 77 2.95 -18.95 -17.71
CA ALA A 77 2.20 -18.57 -16.52
C ALA A 77 1.60 -19.78 -15.77
N LEU A 78 0.96 -20.71 -16.48
CA LEU A 78 0.30 -21.87 -15.87
C LEU A 78 1.30 -22.86 -15.25
N ILE A 79 2.44 -23.09 -15.90
CA ILE A 79 3.49 -23.99 -15.38
C ILE A 79 4.15 -23.38 -14.15
N THR A 80 4.49 -22.08 -14.21
CA THR A 80 5.20 -21.39 -13.13
C THR A 80 4.39 -21.37 -11.83
N TYR A 81 3.08 -21.15 -11.92
CA TYR A 81 2.19 -21.05 -10.75
C TYR A 81 1.33 -22.31 -10.53
N GLN A 82 1.62 -23.41 -11.23
CA GLN A 82 0.95 -24.71 -11.10
C GLN A 82 -0.58 -24.65 -11.20
N GLY A 83 -1.11 -23.73 -12.00
CA GLY A 83 -2.55 -23.54 -12.12
C GLY A 83 -2.94 -22.18 -12.69
N TRP A 84 -4.26 -21.99 -12.82
CA TRP A 84 -4.89 -20.74 -13.25
C TRP A 84 -5.51 -19.97 -12.08
N SER A 85 -5.62 -20.60 -10.91
CA SER A 85 -6.15 -20.04 -9.67
C SER A 85 -5.06 -19.32 -8.88
N GLY A 86 -5.44 -18.21 -8.23
CA GLY A 86 -4.55 -17.41 -7.40
C GLY A 86 -4.18 -16.06 -8.02
N GLN A 87 -3.93 -15.08 -7.16
CA GLN A 87 -3.64 -13.70 -7.54
C GLN A 87 -2.44 -13.60 -8.49
N SER A 88 -1.35 -14.33 -8.19
CA SER A 88 -0.12 -14.30 -8.98
C SER A 88 -0.30 -14.94 -10.36
N ALA A 89 -1.01 -16.07 -10.46
CA ALA A 89 -1.29 -16.76 -11.72
C ALA A 89 -2.16 -15.90 -12.66
N GLY A 90 -3.25 -15.35 -12.14
CA GLY A 90 -4.15 -14.47 -12.89
C GLY A 90 -3.43 -13.20 -13.38
N THR A 91 -2.59 -12.61 -12.54
CA THR A 91 -1.80 -11.43 -12.89
C THR A 91 -0.75 -11.74 -13.96
N ALA A 92 -0.05 -12.88 -13.85
CA ALA A 92 0.94 -13.33 -14.83
C ALA A 92 0.31 -13.59 -16.21
N LEU A 93 -0.88 -14.19 -16.25
CA LEU A 93 -1.65 -14.36 -17.49
C LEU A 93 -2.05 -13.01 -18.07
N PHE A 94 -2.62 -12.13 -17.24
CA PHE A 94 -3.08 -10.82 -17.67
C PHE A 94 -1.95 -9.97 -18.28
N ILE A 95 -0.81 -9.86 -17.59
CA ILE A 95 0.33 -9.06 -18.07
C ILE A 95 0.96 -9.66 -19.33
N SER A 96 1.01 -11.00 -19.44
CA SER A 96 1.52 -11.71 -20.63
C SER A 96 0.62 -11.47 -21.85
N MET A 97 -0.70 -11.48 -21.67
CA MET A 97 -1.64 -11.16 -22.76
C MET A 97 -1.60 -9.67 -23.12
N LEU A 98 -1.51 -8.79 -22.11
CA LEU A 98 -1.48 -7.35 -22.32
C LEU A 98 -0.21 -6.91 -23.08
N VAL A 99 0.96 -7.47 -22.78
CA VAL A 99 2.19 -7.15 -23.51
C VAL A 99 2.15 -7.66 -24.95
N LEU A 100 1.56 -8.84 -25.20
CA LEU A 100 1.36 -9.37 -26.55
C LEU A 100 0.40 -8.50 -27.36
N LYS A 101 -0.58 -7.85 -26.70
CA LYS A 101 -1.48 -6.90 -27.38
C LYS A 101 -0.73 -5.75 -28.05
N LEU A 102 0.48 -5.40 -27.59
CA LEU A 102 1.33 -4.42 -28.26
C LEU A 102 1.71 -4.82 -29.69
N MET A 103 1.74 -6.11 -30.02
CA MET A 103 2.05 -6.61 -31.37
C MET A 103 0.92 -6.33 -32.37
N GLU A 104 -0.30 -6.09 -31.88
CA GLU A 104 -1.51 -5.95 -32.72
C GLU A 104 -1.98 -4.50 -32.88
N LEU A 105 -1.21 -3.50 -32.43
CA LEU A 105 -1.61 -2.09 -32.50
C LEU A 105 -1.62 -1.58 -33.95
N ARG A 106 -2.78 -1.68 -34.63
CA ARG A 106 -2.98 -1.28 -36.04
C ARG A 106 -3.82 -0.01 -36.17
N ARG A 107 -4.69 0.28 -35.21
CA ARG A 107 -5.62 1.42 -35.19
C ARG A 107 -5.48 2.21 -33.89
N LYS A 108 -5.81 3.50 -33.92
CA LYS A 108 -5.94 4.34 -32.69
C LYS A 108 -6.95 3.78 -31.68
N GLY A 109 -7.90 2.97 -32.13
CA GLY A 109 -8.80 2.22 -31.24
C GLY A 109 -8.05 1.22 -30.36
N ASP A 110 -7.03 0.54 -30.90
CA ASP A 110 -6.24 -0.45 -30.17
C ASP A 110 -5.43 0.21 -29.05
N LEU A 111 -4.91 1.43 -29.27
CA LEU A 111 -4.23 2.19 -28.21
C LEU A 111 -5.17 2.58 -27.07
N ARG A 112 -6.43 2.93 -27.38
CA ARG A 112 -7.44 3.23 -26.35
C ARG A 112 -7.76 1.99 -25.51
N LEU A 113 -7.85 0.83 -26.15
CA LEU A 113 -8.02 -0.45 -25.45
C LEU A 113 -6.83 -0.74 -24.52
N VAL A 114 -5.59 -0.68 -25.03
CA VAL A 114 -4.40 -0.92 -24.21
C VAL A 114 -4.29 0.10 -23.07
N ALA A 115 -4.57 1.38 -23.32
CA ALA A 115 -4.60 2.41 -22.26
C ALA A 115 -5.62 2.07 -21.16
N THR A 116 -6.80 1.56 -21.53
CA THR A 116 -7.81 1.11 -20.56
C THR A 116 -7.34 -0.11 -19.77
N LEU A 117 -6.70 -1.08 -20.44
CA LEU A 117 -6.13 -2.26 -19.80
C LEU A 117 -4.94 -1.94 -18.88
N ILE A 118 -4.15 -0.90 -19.20
CA ILE A 118 -3.15 -0.36 -18.26
C ILE A 118 -3.84 0.19 -17.01
N GLY A 119 -5.00 0.84 -17.15
CA GLY A 119 -5.82 1.25 -16.00
C GLY A 119 -6.21 0.07 -15.10
N PHE A 120 -6.58 -1.07 -15.69
CA PHE A 120 -6.82 -2.30 -14.92
C PHE A 120 -5.53 -2.86 -14.30
N LEU A 121 -4.40 -2.82 -15.01
CA LEU A 121 -3.10 -3.23 -14.47
C LEU A 121 -2.73 -2.41 -13.22
N ILE A 122 -3.00 -1.10 -13.23
CA ILE A 122 -2.80 -0.23 -12.07
C ILE A 122 -3.60 -0.70 -10.86
N VAL A 123 -4.84 -1.18 -11.05
CA VAL A 123 -5.65 -1.72 -9.95
C VAL A 123 -5.06 -3.03 -9.44
N VAL A 124 -4.61 -3.92 -10.33
CA VAL A 124 -4.00 -5.21 -9.97
C VAL A 124 -2.75 -5.04 -9.12
N GLN A 125 -1.99 -3.95 -9.27
CA GLN A 125 -0.84 -3.64 -8.42
C GLN A 125 -1.19 -3.58 -6.94
N PHE A 126 -2.34 -2.98 -6.60
CA PHE A 126 -2.80 -2.82 -5.21
C PHE A 126 -3.21 -4.15 -4.54
N LEU A 127 -3.25 -5.25 -5.29
CA LEU A 127 -3.40 -6.57 -4.71
C LEU A 127 -2.09 -7.03 -4.03
N PHE A 128 -0.93 -6.54 -4.45
CA PHE A 128 0.37 -6.98 -3.94
C PHE A 128 1.01 -6.00 -2.95
N ASP A 129 0.88 -4.70 -3.21
CA ASP A 129 1.46 -3.65 -2.38
C ASP A 129 0.47 -2.48 -2.30
N GLN A 130 0.21 -2.01 -1.08
CA GLN A 130 -0.76 -0.95 -0.77
C GLN A 130 -0.08 0.31 -0.22
N SER A 131 1.25 0.41 -0.38
CA SER A 131 2.04 1.52 0.11
C SER A 131 1.66 2.86 -0.56
N PRO A 132 1.74 3.98 0.16
CA PRO A 132 1.40 5.30 -0.37
C PRO A 132 2.37 5.74 -1.48
N LEU A 133 3.63 5.29 -1.44
CA LEU A 133 4.61 5.59 -2.48
C LEU A 133 4.22 4.94 -3.81
N LEU A 134 3.81 3.67 -3.78
CA LEU A 134 3.29 2.99 -4.95
C LEU A 134 2.02 3.68 -5.46
N ALA A 135 1.12 4.08 -4.56
CA ALA A 135 -0.09 4.82 -4.93
C ALA A 135 0.24 6.13 -5.67
N LEU A 136 1.21 6.91 -5.18
CA LEU A 136 1.66 8.15 -5.83
C LEU A 136 2.31 7.88 -7.19
N TYR A 137 3.16 6.85 -7.27
CA TYR A 137 3.77 6.42 -8.52
C TYR A 137 2.72 6.04 -9.57
N LEU A 138 1.77 5.19 -9.20
CA LEU A 138 0.70 4.74 -10.09
C LEU A 138 -0.28 5.86 -10.44
N ALA A 139 -0.51 6.83 -9.55
CA ALA A 139 -1.27 8.04 -9.87
C ALA A 139 -0.58 8.87 -10.96
N ALA A 140 0.75 8.98 -10.94
CA ALA A 140 1.50 9.62 -12.01
C ALA A 140 1.41 8.85 -13.34
N VAL A 141 1.45 7.51 -13.30
CA VAL A 141 1.24 6.65 -14.48
C VAL A 141 -0.19 6.81 -15.02
N ALA A 142 -1.21 6.78 -14.16
CA ALA A 142 -2.61 6.99 -14.54
C ALA A 142 -2.82 8.36 -15.18
N PHE A 143 -2.23 9.42 -14.62
CA PHE A 143 -2.24 10.76 -15.20
C PHE A 143 -1.63 10.80 -16.60
N ALA A 144 -0.51 10.10 -16.81
CA ALA A 144 0.13 9.99 -18.11
C ALA A 144 -0.71 9.18 -19.13
N VAL A 145 -1.42 8.13 -18.68
CA VAL A 145 -2.39 7.38 -19.48
C VAL A 145 -3.57 8.27 -19.90
N VAL A 146 -4.12 9.07 -18.98
CA VAL A 146 -5.18 10.05 -19.28
C VAL A 146 -4.68 11.07 -20.29
N THR A 147 -3.45 11.55 -20.14
CA THR A 147 -2.84 12.51 -21.08
C THR A 147 -2.75 11.92 -22.49
N LEU A 148 -2.34 10.66 -22.63
CA LEU A 148 -2.33 9.96 -23.92
C LEU A 148 -3.74 9.81 -24.49
N LEU A 149 -4.75 9.46 -23.67
CA LEU A 149 -6.15 9.39 -24.11
C LEU A 149 -6.67 10.74 -24.61
N VAL A 150 -6.32 11.85 -23.94
CA VAL A 150 -6.66 13.20 -24.39
C VAL A 150 -5.99 13.50 -25.74
N GLU A 151 -4.71 13.18 -25.90
CA GLU A 151 -4.01 13.37 -27.18
C GLU A 151 -4.67 12.58 -28.32
N LEU A 152 -5.00 11.30 -28.09
CA LEU A 152 -5.64 10.42 -29.08
C LEU A 152 -7.02 10.91 -29.52
N ASN A 153 -7.76 11.58 -28.65
CA ASN A 153 -9.11 12.07 -28.93
C ASN A 153 -9.14 13.48 -29.53
N ILE A 154 -8.26 14.40 -29.11
CA ILE A 154 -8.27 15.78 -29.61
C ILE A 154 -7.39 15.93 -30.87
N GLY A 155 -6.31 15.16 -31.01
CA GLY A 155 -5.46 15.18 -32.21
C GLY A 155 -4.71 16.51 -32.44
N LEU A 156 -4.41 17.26 -31.37
CA LEU A 156 -3.71 18.57 -31.46
C LEU A 156 -2.24 18.46 -31.94
N GLY A 157 -1.71 17.25 -32.01
CA GLY A 157 -0.29 16.97 -32.28
C GLY A 157 0.63 17.41 -31.13
N SER A 158 1.90 17.02 -31.22
CA SER A 158 2.95 17.27 -30.22
C SER A 158 3.22 18.75 -29.91
N ARG A 159 2.72 19.69 -30.72
CA ARG A 159 2.97 21.13 -30.60
C ARG A 159 2.15 21.83 -29.49
N ARG A 160 1.23 21.14 -28.80
CA ARG A 160 0.42 21.71 -27.71
C ARG A 160 0.36 20.85 -26.45
N LEU A 161 1.46 20.19 -26.07
CA LEU A 161 1.53 19.33 -24.87
C LEU A 161 1.01 20.00 -23.59
N ARG A 162 1.32 21.29 -23.38
CA ARG A 162 0.80 22.05 -22.22
C ARG A 162 -0.73 22.11 -22.18
N ALA A 163 -1.39 22.23 -23.32
CA ALA A 163 -2.85 22.25 -23.39
C ALA A 163 -3.43 20.86 -23.10
N THR A 164 -2.81 19.80 -23.64
CA THR A 164 -3.19 18.41 -23.36
C THR A 164 -3.07 18.08 -21.87
N LEU A 165 -1.95 18.46 -21.24
CA LEU A 165 -1.71 18.29 -19.80
C LEU A 165 -2.72 19.08 -18.96
N GLY A 166 -3.07 20.31 -19.35
CA GLY A 166 -4.07 21.10 -18.64
C GLY A 166 -5.47 20.46 -18.67
N ILE A 167 -5.85 19.86 -19.80
CA ILE A 167 -7.11 19.12 -19.93
C ILE A 167 -7.07 17.83 -19.10
N ALA A 168 -5.97 17.07 -19.17
CA ALA A 168 -5.79 15.87 -18.36
C ALA A 168 -5.86 16.18 -16.86
N ALA A 169 -5.19 17.23 -16.40
CA ALA A 169 -5.22 17.67 -15.00
C ALA A 169 -6.62 18.07 -14.55
N ARG A 170 -7.38 18.76 -15.41
CA ARG A 170 -8.77 19.09 -15.12
C ARG A 170 -9.64 17.83 -15.01
N LEU A 171 -9.50 16.86 -15.90
CA LEU A 171 -10.25 15.60 -15.85
C LEU A 171 -9.90 14.79 -14.60
N SER A 172 -8.61 14.70 -14.25
CA SER A 172 -8.16 14.04 -13.01
C SER A 172 -8.71 14.74 -11.76
N LEU A 173 -8.71 16.07 -11.72
CA LEU A 173 -9.24 16.83 -10.58
C LEU A 173 -10.76 16.68 -10.46
N GLN A 174 -11.48 16.61 -11.58
CA GLN A 174 -12.92 16.36 -11.62
C GLN A 174 -13.30 14.95 -11.17
N ALA A 175 -12.37 13.99 -11.21
CA ALA A 175 -12.61 12.64 -10.70
C ALA A 175 -12.60 12.58 -9.16
N LEU A 176 -11.84 13.45 -8.48
CA LEU A 176 -11.69 13.39 -7.02
C LEU A 176 -13.00 13.48 -6.22
N PRO A 177 -13.96 14.37 -6.54
CA PRO A 177 -15.24 14.40 -5.84
C PRO A 177 -16.00 13.08 -5.97
N LEU A 178 -15.99 12.48 -7.16
CA LEU A 178 -16.63 11.18 -7.37
C LEU A 178 -15.92 10.07 -6.60
N THR A 179 -14.59 10.08 -6.59
CA THR A 179 -13.78 9.14 -5.79
C THR A 179 -14.08 9.26 -4.30
N LEU A 180 -14.21 10.48 -3.76
CA LEU A 180 -14.55 10.69 -2.34
C LEU A 180 -15.94 10.16 -1.99
N VAL A 181 -16.93 10.42 -2.85
CA VAL A 181 -18.30 9.90 -2.67
C VAL A 181 -18.28 8.36 -2.66
N LEU A 182 -17.58 7.74 -3.62
CA LEU A 182 -17.44 6.29 -3.66
C LEU A 182 -16.66 5.77 -2.45
N PHE A 183 -15.56 6.40 -2.06
CA PHE A 183 -14.74 5.95 -0.93
C PHE A 183 -15.51 5.90 0.40
N VAL A 184 -16.36 6.90 0.65
CA VAL A 184 -17.16 7.00 1.88
C VAL A 184 -18.41 6.11 1.84
N LEU A 185 -19.07 5.98 0.69
CA LEU A 185 -20.37 5.29 0.59
C LEU A 185 -20.29 3.86 0.06
N PHE A 186 -19.15 3.43 -0.49
CA PHE A 186 -18.99 2.07 -0.97
C PHE A 186 -19.06 1.07 0.19
N PRO A 187 -19.91 0.03 0.11
CA PRO A 187 -20.11 -0.91 1.21
C PRO A 187 -18.82 -1.68 1.50
N ARG A 188 -18.34 -1.60 2.74
CA ARG A 188 -17.16 -2.33 3.19
C ARG A 188 -17.55 -3.77 3.51
N LEU A 189 -16.83 -4.73 2.95
CA LEU A 189 -17.00 -6.16 3.20
C LEU A 189 -15.99 -6.60 4.27
N SER A 190 -16.43 -7.43 5.22
CA SER A 190 -15.62 -7.93 6.34
C SER A 190 -14.50 -8.89 5.92
N ALA A 191 -14.57 -9.44 4.70
CA ALA A 191 -13.50 -10.23 4.10
C ALA A 191 -13.25 -9.77 2.65
N PRO A 192 -11.99 -9.73 2.19
CA PRO A 192 -11.68 -9.54 0.78
C PRO A 192 -12.41 -10.60 -0.07
N LEU A 193 -13.13 -10.18 -1.11
CA LEU A 193 -13.85 -11.10 -2.01
C LEU A 193 -12.95 -12.17 -2.67
N TRP A 194 -11.64 -11.95 -2.62
CA TRP A 194 -10.61 -12.77 -3.25
C TRP A 194 -9.87 -13.68 -2.25
N SER A 195 -10.05 -13.49 -0.93
CA SER A 195 -9.33 -14.24 0.12
C SER A 195 -10.01 -15.56 0.50
N LEU A 196 -10.76 -16.18 -0.42
CA LEU A 196 -11.36 -17.50 -0.23
C LEU A 196 -10.29 -18.61 -0.23
N GLY A 197 -9.40 -18.62 0.77
CA GLY A 197 -8.56 -19.75 1.15
C GLY A 197 -7.45 -20.18 0.17
N LEU A 198 -6.93 -19.28 -0.67
CA LEU A 198 -6.00 -19.66 -1.75
C LEU A 198 -4.54 -19.21 -1.59
N ASP A 199 -4.20 -18.43 -0.57
CA ASP A 199 -2.82 -17.96 -0.35
C ASP A 199 -2.19 -18.67 0.86
N GLY A 200 -1.97 -19.98 0.73
CA GLY A 200 -1.09 -20.72 1.64
C GLY A 200 0.34 -20.68 1.11
N GLY A 201 1.25 -19.94 1.77
CA GLY A 201 2.69 -20.20 1.64
C GLY A 201 3.59 -19.11 1.07
N ARG A 202 3.34 -17.82 1.36
CA ARG A 202 4.45 -16.84 1.38
C ARG A 202 4.94 -16.76 2.81
N GLY A 203 6.14 -17.28 3.08
CA GLY A 203 6.77 -17.24 4.41
C GLY A 203 6.90 -15.78 4.85
N MET A 204 6.04 -15.36 5.78
CA MET A 204 6.15 -14.07 6.43
C MET A 204 7.23 -14.18 7.51
N THR A 205 8.16 -13.25 7.49
CA THR A 205 9.30 -13.15 8.41
C THR A 205 8.80 -12.66 9.77
N GLY A 206 8.57 -13.58 10.69
CA GLY A 206 8.07 -13.28 12.04
C GLY A 206 8.49 -14.30 13.09
N MET A 207 8.20 -13.98 14.36
CA MET A 207 8.49 -14.87 15.49
C MET A 207 7.80 -16.23 15.35
N SER A 208 8.51 -17.32 15.62
CA SER A 208 8.01 -18.71 15.55
C SER A 208 7.45 -19.22 16.89
N ASP A 209 6.72 -20.33 16.83
CA ASP A 209 6.21 -21.08 18.00
C ASP A 209 7.30 -21.84 18.76
N SER A 210 8.53 -21.82 18.28
CA SER A 210 9.64 -22.60 18.80
C SER A 210 10.93 -21.81 18.75
N MET A 211 11.85 -22.17 19.62
CA MET A 211 13.15 -21.51 19.76
C MET A 211 14.27 -22.54 19.70
N GLU A 212 15.18 -22.37 18.74
CA GLU A 212 16.49 -23.03 18.72
C GLU A 212 17.58 -21.96 18.83
N PRO A 213 18.75 -22.28 19.40
CA PRO A 213 19.91 -21.39 19.36
C PRO A 213 20.21 -20.94 17.92
N GLY A 214 20.12 -19.64 17.68
CA GLY A 214 20.29 -18.97 16.40
C GLY A 214 18.98 -18.42 15.80
N ALA A 215 17.80 -18.91 16.19
CA ALA A 215 16.54 -18.55 15.56
C ALA A 215 16.16 -17.07 15.77
N ILE A 216 16.37 -16.53 16.99
CA ILE A 216 16.08 -15.11 17.25
C ILE A 216 17.13 -14.21 16.57
N SER A 217 18.34 -14.71 16.33
CA SER A 217 19.40 -13.94 15.68
C SER A 217 19.02 -13.52 14.25
N GLU A 218 18.25 -14.35 13.52
CA GLU A 218 17.73 -14.00 12.19
C GLU A 218 16.69 -12.87 12.24
N LEU A 219 15.80 -12.88 13.24
CA LEU A 219 14.82 -11.82 13.46
C LEU A 219 15.48 -10.51 13.87
N VAL A 220 16.56 -10.58 14.66
CA VAL A 220 17.27 -9.38 15.12
C VAL A 220 17.95 -8.63 13.98
N LEU A 221 18.30 -9.35 12.90
CA LEU A 221 18.83 -8.77 11.67
C LEU A 221 17.74 -8.23 10.74
N ASN A 222 16.46 -8.53 11.01
CA ASN A 222 15.34 -8.05 10.22
C ASN A 222 14.89 -6.65 10.68
N GLY A 223 14.96 -5.69 9.75
CA GLY A 223 14.53 -4.30 9.97
C GLY A 223 13.05 -4.03 9.66
N GLU A 224 12.25 -5.06 9.44
CA GLU A 224 10.80 -4.95 9.24
C GLU A 224 10.07 -4.59 10.54
N LEU A 225 8.94 -3.92 10.40
CA LEU A 225 8.10 -3.55 11.53
C LEU A 225 7.29 -4.77 12.00
N ALA A 226 7.26 -5.02 13.31
CA ALA A 226 6.40 -6.05 13.88
C ALA A 226 5.03 -5.46 14.23
N PHE A 227 5.01 -4.35 14.97
CA PHE A 227 3.77 -3.66 15.34
C PHE A 227 4.01 -2.22 15.81
N ARG A 228 2.94 -1.43 15.84
CA ARG A 228 2.91 -0.08 16.41
C ARG A 228 2.08 -0.07 17.68
N VAL A 229 2.46 0.76 18.65
CA VAL A 229 1.71 0.91 19.91
C VAL A 229 1.46 2.36 20.26
N ARG A 230 0.20 2.69 20.55
CA ARG A 230 -0.22 4.01 21.02
C ARG A 230 -0.74 3.90 22.45
N PHE A 231 -0.11 4.62 23.36
CA PHE A 231 -0.51 4.67 24.76
C PHE A 231 -1.51 5.81 24.98
N ASP A 232 -2.54 5.57 25.79
CA ASP A 232 -3.50 6.61 26.19
C ASP A 232 -2.89 7.56 27.24
N ALA A 233 -1.97 7.04 28.05
CA ALA A 233 -1.24 7.79 29.08
C ALA A 233 0.26 7.92 28.74
N SER A 234 1.03 8.55 29.64
CA SER A 234 2.49 8.61 29.50
C SER A 234 3.08 7.19 29.39
N PRO A 235 3.88 6.92 28.34
CA PRO A 235 4.46 5.59 28.16
C PRO A 235 5.44 5.27 29.31
N PRO A 236 5.51 4.00 29.76
CA PRO A 236 6.47 3.57 30.77
C PRO A 236 7.90 3.63 30.21
N SER A 237 8.90 3.40 31.09
CA SER A 237 10.29 3.37 30.64
C SER A 237 10.51 2.22 29.66
N ALA A 238 11.49 2.34 28.76
CA ALA A 238 11.75 1.30 27.76
C ALA A 238 12.08 -0.06 28.39
N GLU A 239 12.62 -0.06 29.60
CA GLU A 239 12.94 -1.26 30.39
C GLU A 239 11.69 -2.00 30.89
N GLN A 240 10.51 -1.36 30.89
CA GLN A 240 9.25 -1.98 31.28
C GLN A 240 8.46 -2.51 30.07
N LEU A 241 8.90 -2.21 28.85
CA LEU A 241 8.21 -2.57 27.60
C LEU A 241 8.52 -4.00 27.15
N TYR A 242 8.14 -4.99 27.97
CA TYR A 242 8.20 -6.41 27.62
C TYR A 242 6.91 -6.85 26.95
N TRP A 243 6.94 -6.97 25.62
CA TRP A 243 5.81 -7.38 24.79
C TRP A 243 5.75 -8.90 24.69
N ARG A 244 5.00 -9.52 25.59
CA ARG A 244 4.76 -10.97 25.67
C ARG A 244 4.12 -11.51 24.40
N GLY A 245 4.67 -12.62 23.90
CA GLY A 245 4.09 -13.46 22.86
C GLY A 245 4.03 -14.93 23.33
N PRO A 246 4.58 -15.89 22.57
CA PRO A 246 4.46 -17.30 22.89
C PRO A 246 5.30 -17.74 24.09
N VAL A 247 4.79 -18.73 24.82
CA VAL A 247 5.44 -19.31 26.02
C VAL A 247 5.87 -20.74 25.73
N LEU A 248 7.12 -21.07 26.04
CA LEU A 248 7.74 -22.36 25.75
C LEU A 248 8.02 -23.14 27.04
N TRP A 249 7.58 -24.40 27.04
CA TRP A 249 7.61 -25.29 28.20
C TRP A 249 8.52 -26.49 28.01
N GLU A 250 8.48 -27.16 26.87
CA GLU A 250 9.22 -28.41 26.65
C GLU A 250 10.54 -28.13 25.95
N THR A 251 11.58 -28.89 26.31
CA THR A 251 12.86 -28.85 25.60
C THR A 251 13.50 -30.23 25.50
N ASP A 252 14.05 -30.53 24.33
CA ASP A 252 14.87 -31.72 24.08
C ASP A 252 16.37 -31.48 24.39
N GLY A 253 16.70 -30.31 24.94
CA GLY A 253 18.06 -29.86 25.20
C GLY A 253 18.68 -28.99 24.10
N ARG A 254 17.96 -28.78 22.99
CA ARG A 254 18.36 -27.89 21.90
C ARG A 254 17.20 -27.00 21.44
N ARG A 255 16.03 -27.57 21.18
CA ARG A 255 14.82 -26.86 20.77
C ARG A 255 13.88 -26.69 21.96
N TRP A 256 13.21 -25.55 22.00
CA TRP A 256 12.10 -25.25 22.91
C TRP A 256 10.79 -25.20 22.14
N THR A 257 9.73 -25.75 22.72
CA THR A 257 8.38 -25.76 22.15
C THR A 257 7.34 -25.40 23.22
N PRO A 258 6.12 -24.99 22.83
CA PRO A 258 5.04 -24.67 23.77
C PRO A 258 4.58 -25.90 24.57
N GLY A 259 4.97 -27.10 24.13
CA GLY A 259 4.50 -28.38 24.67
C GLY A 259 3.16 -28.80 24.07
N SER A 260 2.74 -30.02 24.38
CA SER A 260 1.43 -30.56 23.96
C SER A 260 0.29 -29.64 24.45
N GLU A 261 -0.64 -29.26 23.56
CA GLU A 261 -1.91 -28.54 23.84
C GLU A 261 -2.82 -29.25 24.89
N ALA A 262 -2.35 -30.31 25.54
CA ALA A 262 -3.09 -31.16 26.47
C ALA A 262 -2.83 -30.84 27.96
N LEU A 263 -2.44 -29.62 28.33
CA LEU A 263 -2.65 -29.16 29.71
C LEU A 263 -4.12 -28.73 29.83
N PRO A 264 -4.98 -29.48 30.56
CA PRO A 264 -6.40 -29.19 30.62
C PRO A 264 -6.64 -27.73 30.98
N ASP A 265 -7.53 -27.07 30.22
CA ASP A 265 -8.05 -25.77 30.59
C ASP A 265 -8.98 -25.98 31.80
N ALA A 266 -8.40 -26.00 32.98
CA ALA A 266 -9.08 -26.34 34.23
C ALA A 266 -10.07 -25.26 34.70
N GLY A 267 -10.47 -24.33 33.83
CA GLY A 267 -11.38 -23.24 34.17
C GLY A 267 -10.81 -22.31 35.23
N LEU A 268 -9.48 -22.18 35.32
CA LEU A 268 -8.84 -21.26 36.25
C LEU A 268 -9.24 -19.83 35.86
N PRO A 269 -9.79 -19.03 36.80
CA PRO A 269 -10.02 -17.63 36.52
C PRO A 269 -8.67 -17.02 36.16
N HIS A 270 -8.60 -16.34 35.02
CA HIS A 270 -7.42 -15.59 34.57
C HIS A 270 -7.14 -14.36 35.45
N ALA A 271 -7.68 -14.37 36.68
CA ALA A 271 -7.64 -13.29 37.62
C ALA A 271 -6.25 -13.22 38.23
N LEU A 272 -5.59 -12.08 37.98
CA LEU A 272 -4.50 -11.63 38.81
C LEU A 272 -4.99 -11.54 40.26
N GLU A 273 -4.22 -12.06 41.22
CA GLU A 273 -4.55 -11.91 42.66
C GLU A 273 -4.44 -10.45 43.09
N SER A 274 -3.49 -9.73 42.48
CA SER A 274 -3.29 -8.30 42.64
C SER A 274 -2.73 -7.74 41.35
N ALA A 275 -3.25 -6.59 40.94
CA ALA A 275 -2.76 -5.85 39.81
C ALA A 275 -2.79 -4.35 40.10
N SER A 276 -1.76 -3.65 39.66
CA SER A 276 -1.64 -2.19 39.78
C SER A 276 -0.83 -1.66 38.59
N GLU A 277 -0.80 -0.34 38.41
CA GLU A 277 -0.19 0.31 37.24
C GLU A 277 -0.83 -0.15 35.92
N HIS A 278 -2.17 -0.06 35.87
CA HIS A 278 -2.95 -0.38 34.67
C HIS A 278 -2.61 0.59 33.54
N LEU A 279 -2.27 0.03 32.39
CA LEU A 279 -1.89 0.80 31.22
C LEU A 279 -2.73 0.34 30.04
N GLN A 280 -3.56 1.24 29.54
CA GLN A 280 -4.34 1.04 28.33
C GLN A 280 -3.56 1.56 27.12
N TYR A 281 -3.53 0.74 26.08
CA TYR A 281 -2.89 1.07 24.83
C TYR A 281 -3.51 0.29 23.66
N GLU A 282 -3.30 0.83 22.48
CA GLU A 282 -3.73 0.27 21.22
C GLU A 282 -2.53 -0.27 20.46
N VAL A 283 -2.65 -1.49 19.95
CA VAL A 283 -1.63 -2.15 19.14
C VAL A 283 -2.15 -2.30 17.72
N THR A 284 -1.34 -1.90 16.73
CA THR A 284 -1.54 -2.21 15.31
C THR A 284 -0.47 -3.21 14.90
N LEU A 285 -0.86 -4.48 14.82
CA LEU A 285 -0.02 -5.64 14.52
C LEU A 285 0.04 -5.89 13.02
N GLU A 286 1.26 -6.03 12.48
CA GLU A 286 1.47 -6.44 11.09
C GLU A 286 1.13 -7.94 10.90
N PRO A 287 0.85 -8.41 9.67
CA PRO A 287 0.53 -9.82 9.41
C PRO A 287 1.63 -10.78 9.86
N THR A 288 1.28 -11.82 10.62
CA THR A 288 2.25 -12.81 11.15
C THR A 288 1.98 -14.23 10.68
N ASP A 289 0.79 -14.53 10.15
CA ASP A 289 0.28 -15.90 9.91
C ASP A 289 0.18 -16.77 11.17
N GLN A 290 0.29 -16.14 12.34
CA GLN A 290 0.23 -16.78 13.65
C GLN A 290 -1.02 -16.34 14.39
N ARG A 291 -1.33 -17.01 15.50
CA ARG A 291 -2.51 -16.69 16.32
C ARG A 291 -2.19 -15.82 17.53
N TRP A 292 -0.94 -15.69 17.95
CA TRP A 292 -0.62 -14.87 19.12
C TRP A 292 -0.67 -13.37 18.81
N LEU A 293 -1.21 -12.64 19.77
CA LEU A 293 -1.16 -11.19 19.85
C LEU A 293 -0.09 -10.79 20.87
N PHE A 294 0.48 -9.60 20.73
CA PHE A 294 1.51 -9.09 21.62
C PHE A 294 0.93 -8.08 22.61
N ALA A 295 1.28 -8.24 23.89
CA ALA A 295 0.85 -7.34 24.96
C ALA A 295 1.93 -7.20 26.03
N LEU A 296 1.92 -6.12 26.78
CA LEU A 296 2.76 -5.97 27.97
C LEU A 296 2.36 -7.00 29.02
N ASP A 297 3.35 -7.59 29.70
CA ASP A 297 3.06 -8.42 30.87
C ASP A 297 2.42 -7.54 31.98
N LEU A 298 1.27 -7.88 32.56
CA LEU A 298 0.36 -8.96 32.18
C LEU A 298 -0.96 -8.40 31.61
N PRO A 299 -1.47 -8.92 30.48
CA PRO A 299 -2.74 -8.47 29.92
C PRO A 299 -3.91 -8.85 30.83
N GLU A 300 -4.77 -7.87 31.11
CA GLU A 300 -5.99 -8.03 31.94
C GLU A 300 -7.25 -8.13 31.09
N THR A 301 -7.32 -7.32 30.03
CA THR A 301 -8.46 -7.29 29.12
C THR A 301 -8.17 -8.13 27.89
N VAL A 302 -9.16 -8.89 27.45
CA VAL A 302 -9.08 -9.72 26.24
C VAL A 302 -9.86 -9.03 25.11
N PRO A 303 -9.24 -8.78 23.94
CA PRO A 303 -9.96 -8.30 22.75
C PRO A 303 -11.08 -9.28 22.35
N ALA A 304 -12.18 -8.77 21.77
CA ALA A 304 -13.38 -9.58 21.47
C ALA A 304 -13.12 -10.82 20.59
N GLU A 305 -12.15 -10.74 19.68
CA GLU A 305 -11.77 -11.82 18.75
C GLU A 305 -10.57 -12.66 19.22
N ALA A 306 -10.21 -12.53 20.50
CA ALA A 306 -9.12 -13.26 21.13
C ALA A 306 -9.62 -14.01 22.37
N HIS A 307 -8.80 -14.94 22.85
CA HIS A 307 -8.91 -15.54 24.16
C HIS A 307 -7.56 -15.41 24.86
N LEU A 308 -7.57 -15.39 26.18
CA LEU A 308 -6.35 -15.42 26.98
C LEU A 308 -6.10 -16.87 27.37
N SER A 309 -4.90 -17.37 27.10
CA SER A 309 -4.52 -18.72 27.52
C SER A 309 -4.19 -18.74 29.02
N PRO A 310 -4.23 -19.91 29.68
CA PRO A 310 -3.79 -20.01 31.09
C PRO A 310 -2.31 -19.66 31.33
N ASP A 311 -1.53 -19.51 30.25
CA ASP A 311 -0.14 -19.06 30.29
C ASP A 311 -0.03 -17.55 30.05
N TYR A 312 -1.15 -16.84 30.14
CA TYR A 312 -1.29 -15.40 29.94
C TYR A 312 -0.93 -14.94 28.51
N GLN A 313 -1.12 -15.80 27.51
CA GLN A 313 -0.91 -15.46 26.11
C GLN A 313 -2.23 -15.00 25.48
N LEU A 314 -2.22 -13.87 24.76
CA LEU A 314 -3.38 -13.48 23.96
C LEU A 314 -3.36 -14.24 22.63
N LEU A 315 -4.39 -15.03 22.37
CA LEU A 315 -4.53 -15.85 21.17
C LEU A 315 -5.78 -15.44 20.39
N ALA A 316 -5.59 -14.94 19.17
CA ALA A 316 -6.65 -14.72 18.19
C ALA A 316 -7.31 -16.04 17.78
N ARG A 317 -8.61 -15.98 17.45
CA ARG A 317 -9.37 -17.14 16.98
C ARG A 317 -8.90 -17.65 15.61
N GLU A 318 -8.41 -16.74 14.77
CA GLU A 318 -7.91 -17.01 13.42
C GLU A 318 -6.48 -16.48 13.25
N PRO A 319 -5.67 -17.07 12.34
CA PRO A 319 -4.34 -16.54 12.03
C PRO A 319 -4.38 -15.09 11.53
N ILE A 320 -3.39 -14.28 11.94
CA ILE A 320 -3.29 -12.88 11.56
C ILE A 320 -2.68 -12.76 10.16
N THR A 321 -3.54 -12.76 9.14
CA THR A 321 -3.16 -12.68 7.70
C THR A 321 -3.19 -11.24 7.14
N SER A 322 -3.73 -10.29 7.89
CA SER A 322 -3.78 -8.86 7.55
C SER A 322 -3.50 -8.02 8.80
N ALA A 323 -3.16 -6.75 8.62
CA ALA A 323 -2.84 -5.86 9.74
C ALA A 323 -4.03 -5.78 10.71
N LYS A 324 -3.80 -6.07 11.99
CA LYS A 324 -4.84 -6.16 13.02
C LYS A 324 -4.64 -5.14 14.12
N ARG A 325 -5.69 -4.36 14.39
CA ARG A 325 -5.73 -3.38 15.46
C ARG A 325 -6.52 -3.91 16.66
N TYR A 326 -6.00 -3.75 17.86
CA TYR A 326 -6.68 -4.15 19.10
C TYR A 326 -6.26 -3.28 20.27
N VAL A 327 -7.17 -3.14 21.24
CA VAL A 327 -6.93 -2.41 22.48
C VAL A 327 -6.76 -3.42 23.61
N VAL A 328 -5.72 -3.22 24.42
CA VAL A 328 -5.41 -4.04 25.60
C VAL A 328 -5.10 -3.13 26.77
N THR A 329 -5.54 -3.56 27.94
CA THR A 329 -5.09 -3.05 29.23
C THR A 329 -4.21 -4.12 29.87
N SER A 330 -3.00 -3.72 30.29
CA SER A 330 -2.08 -4.58 31.03
C SER A 330 -1.70 -3.96 32.37
N ALA A 331 -1.33 -4.80 33.34
CA ALA A 331 -0.82 -4.38 34.63
C ALA A 331 0.69 -4.64 34.72
N LEU A 332 1.48 -3.58 34.95
CA LEU A 332 2.94 -3.69 35.03
C LEU A 332 3.43 -4.27 36.37
N ALA A 333 2.63 -4.12 37.42
CA ALA A 333 2.88 -4.68 38.74
C ALA A 333 1.75 -5.66 39.09
N TYR A 334 2.08 -6.96 39.05
CA TYR A 334 1.10 -8.04 39.15
C TYR A 334 1.55 -9.15 40.10
N ARG A 335 0.55 -9.91 40.60
CA ARG A 335 0.73 -11.21 41.25
C ARG A 335 -0.21 -12.20 40.59
N THR A 336 0.32 -13.29 40.09
CA THR A 336 -0.50 -14.33 39.46
C THR A 336 -1.02 -15.30 40.52
N ALA A 337 -2.15 -15.95 40.21
CA ALA A 337 -2.60 -17.09 41.00
C ALA A 337 -1.52 -18.21 41.05
N PRO A 338 -1.54 -19.06 42.08
CA PRO A 338 -0.70 -20.24 42.15
C PRO A 338 -0.87 -21.11 40.91
N ALA A 339 0.24 -21.64 40.37
CA ALA A 339 0.17 -22.51 39.21
C ALA A 339 -0.46 -23.86 39.59
N ASP A 340 -1.27 -24.39 38.67
CA ASP A 340 -1.78 -25.76 38.75
C ASP A 340 -0.62 -26.78 38.82
N PRO A 341 -0.75 -27.87 39.62
CA PRO A 341 0.25 -28.93 39.70
C PRO A 341 0.79 -29.44 38.35
N ALA A 342 -0.03 -29.50 37.30
CA ALA A 342 0.45 -29.94 35.99
C ALA A 342 1.44 -28.93 35.37
N ARG A 343 1.17 -27.63 35.51
CA ARG A 343 2.09 -26.56 35.08
C ARG A 343 3.34 -26.50 35.95
N GLN A 344 3.20 -26.75 37.24
CA GLN A 344 4.35 -26.87 38.13
C GLN A 344 5.27 -28.03 37.71
N ALA A 345 4.69 -29.19 37.39
CA ALA A 345 5.44 -30.36 36.91
C ALA A 345 6.10 -30.10 35.54
N ALA A 346 5.38 -29.49 34.60
CA ALA A 346 5.93 -29.11 33.29
C ALA A 346 7.11 -28.13 33.44
N GLY A 347 6.97 -27.15 34.34
CA GLY A 347 8.04 -26.22 34.68
C GLY A 347 9.25 -26.85 35.35
N LEU A 348 9.20 -28.12 35.78
CA LEU A 348 10.30 -28.86 36.38
C LEU A 348 10.92 -29.91 35.43
N GLN A 349 10.40 -30.05 34.21
CA GLN A 349 10.92 -31.01 33.24
C GLN A 349 12.35 -30.64 32.82
N LEU A 350 13.29 -31.55 33.03
CA LEU A 350 14.69 -31.40 32.65
C LEU A 350 14.94 -31.97 31.25
N PRO A 351 15.80 -31.32 30.44
CA PRO A 351 16.25 -31.90 29.18
C PRO A 351 17.12 -33.14 29.41
N PRO A 352 17.24 -34.04 28.41
CA PRO A 352 18.04 -35.26 28.53
C PRO A 352 19.54 -35.00 28.66
N ASN A 353 20.02 -33.81 28.30
CA ASN A 353 21.44 -33.46 28.21
C ASN A 353 21.99 -32.71 29.45
N ILE A 354 21.41 -32.89 30.65
CA ILE A 354 21.97 -32.28 31.88
C ILE A 354 23.36 -32.88 32.21
N THR A 355 24.36 -32.01 32.35
CA THR A 355 25.74 -32.43 32.65
C THR A 355 26.07 -32.44 34.15
N PRO A 356 27.12 -33.16 34.58
CA PRO A 356 27.63 -33.07 35.95
C PRO A 356 28.13 -31.66 36.34
N ARG A 357 28.58 -30.86 35.36
CA ARG A 357 29.01 -29.45 35.58
C ARG A 357 27.83 -28.58 36.00
N MET A 358 26.69 -28.71 35.31
CA MET A 358 25.45 -28.01 35.69
C MET A 358 24.95 -28.42 37.07
N ARG A 359 24.94 -29.72 37.39
CA ARG A 359 24.52 -30.21 38.72
C ARG A 359 25.36 -29.63 39.84
N ARG A 360 26.68 -29.68 39.70
CA ARG A 360 27.61 -29.08 40.69
C ARG A 360 27.41 -27.56 40.83
N LEU A 361 27.12 -26.85 39.74
CA LEU A 361 26.84 -25.41 39.81
C LEU A 361 25.61 -25.14 40.68
N VAL A 362 24.51 -25.84 40.43
CA VAL A 362 23.26 -25.72 41.19
C VAL A 362 23.40 -26.19 42.64
N GLU A 363 24.10 -27.30 42.89
CA GLU A 363 24.39 -27.81 44.24
C GLU A 363 25.17 -26.79 45.07
N ARG A 364 26.12 -26.07 44.47
CA ARG A 364 26.85 -24.98 45.15
C ARG A 364 25.92 -23.85 45.58
N TRP A 365 24.97 -23.45 44.73
CA TRP A 365 23.99 -22.42 45.09
C TRP A 365 23.03 -22.90 46.19
N ARG A 366 22.55 -24.14 46.09
CA ARG A 366 21.69 -24.75 47.14
C ARG A 366 22.41 -24.97 48.48
N GLY A 367 23.74 -25.11 48.46
CA GLY A 367 24.54 -25.12 49.69
C GLY A 367 24.59 -23.77 50.40
N GLN A 368 24.31 -22.67 49.71
CA GLN A 368 24.36 -21.30 50.26
C GLN A 368 23.01 -20.79 50.75
N THR A 369 21.91 -21.22 50.12
CA THR A 369 20.55 -20.77 50.47
C THR A 369 19.50 -21.82 50.12
N GLN A 370 18.42 -21.84 50.92
CA GLN A 370 17.21 -22.62 50.66
C GLN A 370 16.05 -21.75 50.11
N ASP A 371 16.24 -20.43 50.05
CA ASP A 371 15.23 -19.51 49.51
C ASP A 371 15.30 -19.49 47.97
N ASP A 372 14.17 -19.79 47.31
CA ASP A 372 14.09 -19.88 45.86
C ASP A 372 14.42 -18.55 45.16
N TRP A 373 14.00 -17.42 45.76
CA TRP A 373 14.34 -16.12 45.20
C TRP A 373 15.83 -15.80 45.32
N ALA A 374 16.45 -16.15 46.45
CA ALA A 374 17.90 -16.03 46.61
C ALA A 374 18.67 -16.92 45.61
N LEU A 375 18.16 -18.12 45.25
CA LEU A 375 18.74 -18.95 44.19
C LEU A 375 18.65 -18.28 42.81
N VAL A 376 17.50 -17.67 42.48
CA VAL A 376 17.32 -16.87 41.26
C VAL A 376 18.35 -15.73 41.21
N GLN A 377 18.53 -14.99 42.30
CA GLN A 377 19.51 -13.91 42.39
C GLN A 377 20.96 -14.41 42.28
N ALA A 378 21.28 -15.58 42.83
CA ALA A 378 22.59 -16.21 42.69
C ALA A 378 22.91 -16.54 41.22
N ALA A 379 21.92 -17.03 40.47
CA ALA A 379 22.07 -17.30 39.04
C ALA A 379 22.27 -16.02 38.22
N LEU A 380 21.50 -14.96 38.49
CA LEU A 380 21.69 -13.65 37.83
C LEU A 380 23.06 -13.05 38.16
N THR A 381 23.50 -13.19 39.42
CA THR A 381 24.83 -12.74 39.87
C THR A 381 25.93 -13.52 39.15
N HIS A 382 25.76 -14.83 38.94
CA HIS A 382 26.71 -15.64 38.18
C HIS A 382 26.88 -15.16 36.74
N PHE A 383 25.78 -14.84 36.04
CA PHE A 383 25.86 -14.27 34.70
C PHE A 383 26.53 -12.89 34.67
N ASN A 384 26.33 -12.06 35.69
CA ASN A 384 26.89 -10.71 35.78
C ASN A 384 28.39 -10.71 36.14
N GLN A 385 28.83 -11.58 37.06
CA GLN A 385 30.19 -11.55 37.61
C GLN A 385 31.21 -12.36 36.80
N GLU A 386 30.78 -13.42 36.12
CA GLU A 386 31.65 -14.22 35.26
C GLU A 386 31.80 -13.55 33.89
N ASP A 387 32.76 -14.05 33.09
CA ASP A 387 33.10 -13.50 31.77
C ASP A 387 32.05 -13.84 30.69
N PHE A 388 30.77 -13.54 30.95
CA PHE A 388 29.69 -13.65 29.98
C PHE A 388 29.63 -12.41 29.09
N HIS A 389 29.41 -12.62 27.80
CA HIS A 389 29.32 -11.56 26.82
C HIS A 389 28.10 -11.73 25.93
N TYR A 390 27.43 -10.61 25.67
CA TYR A 390 26.31 -10.55 24.74
C TYR A 390 26.82 -10.27 23.31
N THR A 391 26.48 -11.14 22.36
CA THR A 391 26.87 -11.00 20.94
C THR A 391 25.78 -11.48 19.99
N LEU A 392 25.61 -10.79 18.85
CA LEU A 392 24.73 -11.19 17.75
C LEU A 392 25.32 -12.31 16.87
N LEU A 393 26.60 -12.60 17.05
CA LEU A 393 27.33 -13.63 16.31
C LEU A 393 28.01 -14.56 17.32
N PRO A 394 27.25 -15.38 18.07
CA PRO A 394 27.84 -16.33 19.00
C PRO A 394 28.59 -17.44 18.25
N PRO A 395 29.60 -18.06 18.89
CA PRO A 395 30.21 -19.28 18.36
C PRO A 395 29.17 -20.37 18.14
N ARG A 396 29.38 -21.24 17.15
CA ARG A 396 28.52 -22.41 16.98
C ARG A 396 28.68 -23.34 18.17
N LEU A 397 27.56 -23.72 18.74
CA LEU A 397 27.48 -24.69 19.82
C LEU A 397 27.26 -26.10 19.26
N GLY A 398 27.86 -27.09 19.90
CA GLY A 398 27.87 -28.49 19.54
C GLY A 398 26.68 -29.26 20.11
N ALA A 399 26.96 -30.43 20.67
CA ALA A 399 25.94 -31.39 21.08
C ALA A 399 25.20 -30.99 22.37
N ASN A 400 25.83 -30.15 23.21
CA ASN A 400 25.23 -29.69 24.45
C ASN A 400 25.30 -28.15 24.54
N PRO A 401 24.40 -27.44 23.86
CA PRO A 401 24.49 -25.99 23.72
C PRO A 401 24.43 -25.26 25.07
N THR A 402 23.64 -25.77 26.01
CA THR A 402 23.53 -25.17 27.35
C THR A 402 24.84 -25.31 28.13
N ASP A 403 25.50 -26.47 28.09
CA ASP A 403 26.76 -26.68 28.82
C ASP A 403 27.92 -25.89 28.22
N GLU A 404 28.06 -25.95 26.90
CA GLU A 404 29.10 -25.25 26.15
C GLU A 404 28.95 -23.73 26.30
N PHE A 405 27.71 -23.21 26.34
CA PHE A 405 27.47 -21.81 26.65
C PHE A 405 27.89 -21.44 28.08
N LEU A 406 27.46 -22.21 29.08
CA LEU A 406 27.67 -21.87 30.50
C LEU A 406 29.14 -21.87 30.93
N PHE A 407 29.96 -22.80 30.44
CA PHE A 407 31.34 -22.92 30.94
C PHE A 407 32.44 -22.92 29.89
N GLU A 408 32.14 -22.79 28.60
CA GLU A 408 33.17 -22.74 27.55
C GLU A 408 33.13 -21.42 26.79
N THR A 409 32.05 -21.18 26.04
CA THR A 409 31.98 -20.02 25.15
C THR A 409 31.61 -18.74 25.88
N ARG A 410 30.66 -18.82 26.84
CA ARG A 410 30.09 -17.69 27.60
C ARG A 410 29.68 -16.49 26.73
N ARG A 411 29.45 -16.73 25.43
CA ARG A 411 29.19 -15.73 24.40
C ARG A 411 27.92 -16.11 23.70
N GLY A 412 26.86 -15.34 23.93
CA GLY A 412 25.51 -15.72 23.51
C GLY A 412 24.60 -14.52 23.29
N PHE A 413 23.40 -14.83 22.85
CA PHE A 413 22.30 -13.89 22.65
C PHE A 413 21.16 -14.17 23.64
N CYS A 414 20.05 -13.41 23.61
CA CYS A 414 18.98 -13.51 24.61
C CYS A 414 18.44 -14.94 24.81
N GLU A 415 18.26 -15.69 23.72
CA GLU A 415 17.86 -17.11 23.75
C GLU A 415 18.82 -18.01 24.54
N HIS A 416 20.14 -17.74 24.51
CA HIS A 416 21.16 -18.54 25.20
C HIS A 416 21.07 -18.32 26.72
N TYR A 417 20.91 -17.06 27.12
CA TYR A 417 20.74 -16.65 28.51
C TYR A 417 19.42 -17.18 29.08
N ALA A 418 18.30 -16.99 28.37
CA ALA A 418 16.99 -17.47 28.78
C ALA A 418 16.97 -19.01 28.89
N ASN A 419 17.44 -19.73 27.87
CA ASN A 419 17.55 -21.19 27.88
C ASN A 419 18.36 -21.68 29.09
N SER A 420 19.57 -21.15 29.27
CA SER A 420 20.49 -21.64 30.31
C SER A 420 19.98 -21.32 31.71
N PHE A 421 19.41 -20.14 31.90
CA PHE A 421 18.78 -19.77 33.15
C PHE A 421 17.60 -20.69 33.48
N VAL A 422 16.68 -20.91 32.54
CA VAL A 422 15.52 -21.79 32.77
C VAL A 422 15.99 -23.19 33.12
N VAL A 423 16.91 -23.79 32.34
CA VAL A 423 17.45 -25.13 32.63
C VAL A 423 18.07 -25.23 34.02
N LEU A 424 18.84 -24.21 34.44
CA LEU A 424 19.44 -24.17 35.78
C LEU A 424 18.39 -24.02 36.89
N MET A 425 17.35 -23.21 36.68
CA MET A 425 16.25 -23.07 37.65
C MET A 425 15.46 -24.38 37.79
N ARG A 426 15.13 -25.03 36.67
CA ARG A 426 14.48 -26.35 36.69
C ARG A 426 15.34 -27.39 37.40
N LEU A 427 16.65 -27.39 37.14
CA LEU A 427 17.59 -28.28 37.81
C LEU A 427 17.70 -27.98 39.31
N ALA A 428 17.55 -26.70 39.68
CA ALA A 428 17.43 -26.27 41.05
C ALA A 428 16.07 -26.60 41.64
N GLY A 429 15.10 -27.20 40.94
CA GLY A 429 13.78 -27.51 41.49
C GLY A 429 12.84 -26.31 41.56
N ILE A 430 13.15 -25.21 40.87
CA ILE A 430 12.28 -24.04 40.71
C ILE A 430 11.56 -24.18 39.36
N PRO A 431 10.22 -24.25 39.32
CA PRO A 431 9.49 -24.34 38.07
C PRO A 431 9.74 -23.10 37.21
N ALA A 432 10.19 -23.30 35.98
CA ALA A 432 10.60 -22.22 35.09
C ALA A 432 10.18 -22.47 33.64
N ARG A 433 9.98 -21.41 32.86
CA ARG A 433 9.63 -21.47 31.42
C ARG A 433 10.24 -20.32 30.65
N VAL A 434 10.36 -20.48 29.33
CA VAL A 434 10.85 -19.43 28.42
C VAL A 434 9.66 -18.66 27.86
N VAL A 435 9.79 -17.35 27.74
CA VAL A 435 8.81 -16.48 27.08
C VAL A 435 9.50 -15.79 25.92
N LEU A 436 8.86 -15.81 24.76
CA LEU A 436 9.27 -15.09 23.57
C LEU A 436 8.41 -13.84 23.39
N GLY A 437 9.00 -12.82 22.79
CA GLY A 437 8.29 -11.58 22.50
C GLY A 437 9.22 -10.51 21.97
N TYR A 438 8.92 -9.25 22.31
CA TYR A 438 9.76 -8.10 21.96
C TYR A 438 10.08 -7.29 23.20
N LEU A 439 11.23 -6.62 23.20
CA LEU A 439 11.65 -5.73 24.27
C LEU A 439 11.90 -4.31 23.74
N GLY A 440 11.24 -3.32 24.34
CA GLY A 440 11.48 -1.91 24.03
C GLY A 440 10.54 -1.36 22.97
N GLY A 441 11.12 -0.75 21.93
CA GLY A 441 10.38 -0.04 20.87
C GLY A 441 10.80 1.43 20.72
N GLU A 442 10.92 1.89 19.49
CA GLU A 442 11.35 3.25 19.15
C GLU A 442 10.17 4.22 19.23
N ARG A 443 10.28 5.25 20.08
CA ARG A 443 9.25 6.28 20.19
C ARG A 443 9.27 7.22 18.97
N ASN A 444 8.21 7.20 18.17
CA ASN A 444 7.96 8.20 17.15
C ASN A 444 7.35 9.46 17.78
N ARG A 445 8.20 10.47 18.02
CA ARG A 445 7.78 11.75 18.63
C ARG A 445 6.84 12.58 17.74
N VAL A 446 6.83 12.35 16.43
CA VAL A 446 6.00 13.08 15.48
C VAL A 446 4.60 12.48 15.44
N GLY A 447 4.50 11.15 15.39
CA GLY A 447 3.23 10.42 15.30
C GLY A 447 2.57 10.08 16.65
N GLY A 448 3.28 10.20 17.77
CA GLY A 448 2.74 9.90 19.10
C GLY A 448 2.57 8.41 19.41
N TYR A 449 3.30 7.53 18.71
CA TYR A 449 3.27 6.07 18.89
C TYR A 449 4.70 5.50 19.05
N HIS A 450 4.79 4.23 19.47
CA HIS A 450 6.03 3.45 19.51
C HIS A 450 6.03 2.45 18.37
N MET A 451 7.20 2.22 17.76
CA MET A 451 7.43 1.23 16.73
C MET A 451 8.24 0.10 17.32
N VAL A 452 7.70 -1.11 17.26
CA VAL A 452 8.41 -2.32 17.66
C VAL A 452 8.78 -3.07 16.40
N TRP A 453 10.09 -3.27 16.20
CA TRP A 453 10.65 -3.87 15.00
C TRP A 453 10.89 -5.36 15.23
N GLN A 454 11.02 -6.12 14.14
CA GLN A 454 11.50 -7.51 14.21
C GLN A 454 12.86 -7.60 14.92
N SER A 455 13.69 -6.54 14.78
CA SER A 455 14.97 -6.41 15.44
C SER A 455 14.93 -6.35 16.98
N ASP A 456 13.75 -6.05 17.52
CA ASP A 456 13.49 -5.94 18.96
C ASP A 456 13.07 -7.29 19.58
N ALA A 457 13.07 -8.36 18.78
CA ALA A 457 12.76 -9.71 19.23
C ALA A 457 13.65 -10.11 20.42
N HIS A 458 13.01 -10.66 21.45
CA HIS A 458 13.65 -10.95 22.72
C HIS A 458 13.08 -12.22 23.36
N ALA A 459 13.90 -12.87 24.17
CA ALA A 459 13.52 -14.02 24.98
C ALA A 459 13.93 -13.79 26.43
N TRP A 460 13.03 -14.12 27.36
CA TRP A 460 13.27 -14.06 28.79
C TRP A 460 12.71 -15.29 29.50
N ALA A 461 12.86 -15.33 30.82
CA ALA A 461 12.40 -16.43 31.65
C ALA A 461 11.25 -16.00 32.57
N GLU A 462 10.41 -16.95 32.95
CA GLU A 462 9.51 -16.82 34.09
C GLU A 462 9.76 -17.95 35.08
N VAL A 463 9.75 -17.62 36.37
CA VAL A 463 9.91 -18.58 37.47
C VAL A 463 8.71 -18.53 38.38
N LEU A 464 8.27 -19.69 38.88
CA LEU A 464 7.20 -19.78 39.84
C LEU A 464 7.76 -19.64 41.27
N ILE A 465 7.37 -18.57 41.97
CA ILE A 465 7.81 -18.29 43.35
C ILE A 465 6.61 -18.35 44.28
N ALA A 466 6.75 -19.09 45.39
CA ALA A 466 5.71 -19.23 46.39
C ALA A 466 5.25 -17.85 46.91
N GLY A 467 3.92 -17.61 46.91
CA GLY A 467 3.32 -16.35 47.34
C GLY A 467 3.48 -15.16 46.37
N ARG A 468 4.19 -15.33 45.24
CA ARG A 468 4.30 -14.31 44.16
C ARG A 468 3.73 -14.78 42.81
N GLY A 469 3.61 -16.10 42.61
CA GLY A 469 3.18 -16.66 41.34
C GLY A 469 4.32 -16.62 40.30
N TRP A 470 3.96 -16.48 39.03
CA TRP A 470 4.92 -16.36 37.94
C TRP A 470 5.59 -14.98 37.96
N VAL A 471 6.91 -14.98 38.10
CA VAL A 471 7.73 -13.77 38.14
C VAL A 471 8.62 -13.73 36.90
N ARG A 472 8.56 -12.64 36.15
CA ARG A 472 9.47 -12.38 35.01
C ARG A 472 10.89 -12.18 35.50
N VAL A 473 11.83 -12.86 34.85
CA VAL A 473 13.27 -12.72 35.07
C VAL A 473 13.97 -12.65 33.71
N ASP A 474 14.79 -11.61 33.51
CA ASP A 474 15.59 -11.46 32.30
C ASP A 474 17.09 -11.61 32.63
N PRO A 475 17.70 -12.77 32.35
CA PRO A 475 19.12 -12.97 32.60
C PRO A 475 20.01 -12.16 31.65
N THR A 476 19.50 -11.71 30.50
CA THR A 476 20.23 -10.86 29.57
C THR A 476 20.49 -9.48 30.17
N ALA A 477 19.50 -8.96 30.92
CA ALA A 477 19.60 -7.68 31.61
C ALA A 477 20.75 -7.65 32.63
N ALA A 478 21.10 -8.80 33.23
CA ALA A 478 22.20 -8.92 34.19
C ALA A 478 23.59 -8.78 33.53
N VAL A 479 23.71 -9.08 32.23
CA VAL A 479 24.99 -9.03 31.48
C VAL A 479 25.12 -7.76 30.65
N ASN A 480 24.01 -7.29 30.06
CA ASN A 480 24.00 -6.08 29.25
C ASN A 480 22.79 -5.19 29.56
N PRO A 481 22.86 -4.38 30.64
CA PRO A 481 21.80 -3.44 30.99
C PRO A 481 21.49 -2.44 29.86
N ALA A 482 22.49 -2.10 29.03
CA ALA A 482 22.33 -1.15 27.93
C ALA A 482 21.50 -1.69 26.73
N ARG A 483 21.23 -3.00 26.67
CA ARG A 483 20.25 -3.57 25.72
C ARG A 483 18.82 -3.32 26.20
N VAL A 484 18.60 -3.29 27.52
CA VAL A 484 17.32 -2.98 28.17
C VAL A 484 17.04 -1.47 28.11
N ASP A 485 18.06 -0.63 28.28
CA ASP A 485 18.03 0.80 27.95
C ASP A 485 18.21 1.03 26.45
N ASN A 486 17.27 0.54 25.63
CA ASN A 486 16.85 0.82 24.23
C ASN A 486 17.69 1.76 23.31
N ARG A 487 19.01 1.85 23.50
CA ARG A 487 19.96 2.78 22.86
C ARG A 487 21.02 2.03 22.03
N GLY A 488 21.10 0.71 22.19
CA GLY A 488 22.12 -0.14 21.56
C GLY A 488 21.72 -0.74 20.22
N ALA A 489 20.48 -1.23 20.06
CA ALA A 489 20.07 -2.00 18.87
C ALA A 489 20.02 -1.15 17.59
N SER A 490 19.40 0.04 17.66
CA SER A 490 19.28 0.98 16.55
C SER A 490 20.61 1.66 16.17
N ARG A 491 21.67 1.55 16.99
CA ARG A 491 23.03 1.99 16.64
C ARG A 491 23.84 0.93 15.90
N MET A 492 23.60 -0.36 16.14
CA MET A 492 24.40 -1.44 15.54
C MET A 492 23.97 -1.79 14.12
N LEU A 493 22.66 -1.72 13.81
CA LEU A 493 22.16 -1.98 12.45
C LEU A 493 22.45 -0.83 11.46
N GLY A 494 23.06 0.26 11.92
CA GLY A 494 23.54 1.38 11.09
C GLY A 494 25.04 1.37 10.78
N ALA A 495 25.80 0.36 11.24
CA ALA A 495 27.26 0.33 11.09
C ALA A 495 27.73 -0.99 10.48
N SER A 496 27.75 -1.06 9.15
CA SER A 496 28.71 -1.92 8.47
C SER A 496 30.13 -1.37 8.75
N PRO A 497 31.14 -2.21 9.05
CA PRO A 497 32.48 -1.73 9.32
C PRO A 497 33.15 -1.35 8.00
N SER A 498 32.95 -0.12 7.55
CA SER A 498 33.78 0.46 6.51
C SER A 498 33.93 1.96 6.68
N VAL A 499 35.19 2.34 6.91
CA VAL A 499 35.78 3.66 6.80
C VAL A 499 35.37 4.68 7.88
N ARG A 500 36.32 4.90 8.80
CA ARG A 500 36.40 6.11 9.63
C ARG A 500 36.46 7.33 8.70
N PHE A 501 35.32 7.99 8.49
CA PHE A 501 35.27 9.38 8.05
C PHE A 501 34.88 10.27 9.23
N THR A 502 35.56 11.40 9.31
CA THR A 502 35.60 12.38 10.39
C THR A 502 34.21 12.81 10.88
N LEU A 503 34.02 12.68 12.20
CA LEU A 503 32.83 13.00 12.98
C LEU A 503 32.61 14.52 13.03
N GLU A 504 31.55 15.00 12.36
CA GLU A 504 30.70 16.14 12.76
C GLU A 504 29.55 16.36 11.75
N GLN A 505 29.78 16.12 10.45
CA GLN A 505 28.74 16.26 9.40
C GLN A 505 27.86 15.01 9.21
N ALA A 506 28.35 13.82 9.59
CA ALA A 506 27.61 12.57 9.52
C ALA A 506 26.40 12.54 10.47
N ASP A 507 26.47 13.21 11.63
CA ASP A 507 25.36 13.25 12.59
C ASP A 507 24.20 14.13 12.12
N ALA A 508 24.44 15.18 11.33
CA ALA A 508 23.38 16.01 10.78
C ALA A 508 22.65 15.28 9.64
N LEU A 509 23.39 14.65 8.73
CA LEU A 509 22.83 13.84 7.65
C LEU A 509 22.11 12.60 8.20
N ALA A 510 22.66 11.92 9.20
CA ALA A 510 22.00 10.78 9.84
C ALA A 510 20.73 11.22 10.60
N ARG A 511 20.74 12.37 11.28
CA ARG A 511 19.52 12.93 11.92
C ARG A 511 18.49 13.35 10.88
N PHE A 512 18.89 13.97 9.79
CA PHE A 512 17.99 14.38 8.71
C PHE A 512 17.41 13.15 7.99
N ALA A 513 18.22 12.15 7.65
CA ALA A 513 17.77 10.89 7.09
C ALA A 513 16.82 10.16 8.04
N ARG A 514 17.12 10.14 9.35
CA ARG A 514 16.20 9.60 10.36
C ARG A 514 14.90 10.39 10.43
N THR A 515 14.95 11.72 10.35
CA THR A 515 13.76 12.58 10.34
C THR A 515 12.91 12.34 9.10
N LEU A 516 13.53 12.22 7.93
CA LEU A 516 12.85 11.87 6.68
C LEU A 516 12.24 10.48 6.73
N ARG A 517 12.95 9.50 7.30
CA ARG A 517 12.43 8.15 7.52
C ARG A 517 11.21 8.19 8.45
N LEU A 518 11.33 8.80 9.62
CA LEU A 518 10.22 8.93 10.58
C LEU A 518 9.02 9.69 10.00
N PHE A 519 9.26 10.69 9.15
CA PHE A 519 8.21 11.40 8.42
C PHE A 519 7.56 10.52 7.35
N GLY A 520 8.35 9.77 6.58
CA GLY A 520 7.85 8.76 5.65
C GLY A 520 7.00 7.71 6.36
N ASP A 521 7.49 7.19 7.48
CA ASP A 521 6.78 6.22 8.33
C ASP A 521 5.48 6.82 8.89
N SER A 522 5.47 8.12 9.22
CA SER A 522 4.24 8.80 9.68
C SER A 522 3.21 8.99 8.57
N LEU A 523 3.66 9.23 7.33
CA LEU A 523 2.77 9.31 6.17
C LEU A 523 2.20 7.95 5.82
N ASP A 524 3.03 6.90 5.94
CA ASP A 524 2.61 5.53 5.76
C ASP A 524 1.63 5.09 6.85
N ALA A 525 1.91 5.40 8.12
CA ALA A 525 0.97 5.16 9.22
C ALA A 525 -0.34 5.93 9.04
N ALA A 526 -0.30 7.22 8.66
CA ALA A 526 -1.50 7.99 8.39
C ALA A 526 -2.29 7.43 7.19
N TRP A 527 -1.61 6.94 6.15
CA TRP A 527 -2.24 6.28 5.01
C TRP A 527 -2.88 4.95 5.41
N GLN A 528 -2.16 4.12 6.16
CA GLN A 528 -2.67 2.87 6.72
C GLN A 528 -3.88 3.14 7.62
N ASP A 529 -3.83 4.13 8.50
CA ASP A 529 -4.92 4.42 9.44
C ASP A 529 -6.16 5.01 8.76
N TRP A 530 -5.98 5.96 7.84
CA TRP A 530 -7.11 6.71 7.26
C TRP A 530 -7.67 6.12 5.96
N VAL A 531 -6.86 5.38 5.19
CA VAL A 531 -7.26 4.90 3.86
C VAL A 531 -7.45 3.40 3.85
N LEU A 532 -6.46 2.64 4.34
CA LEU A 532 -6.53 1.17 4.33
C LEU A 532 -7.34 0.63 5.51
N GLY A 533 -7.14 1.20 6.69
CA GLY A 533 -7.77 0.85 7.96
C GLY A 533 -9.11 1.53 8.21
N PHE A 534 -9.64 2.28 7.22
CA PHE A 534 -10.98 2.87 7.29
C PHE A 534 -12.02 1.76 7.37
N SER A 535 -12.49 1.47 8.58
CA SER A 535 -13.27 0.29 8.89
C SER A 535 -14.78 0.49 8.69
N ILE A 536 -15.57 -0.56 8.92
CA ILE A 536 -17.04 -0.46 8.95
C ILE A 536 -17.47 0.49 10.08
N GLU A 537 -16.80 0.45 11.23
CA GLU A 537 -17.06 1.32 12.37
C GLU A 537 -16.80 2.79 12.03
N ASP A 538 -15.70 3.10 11.34
CA ASP A 538 -15.40 4.46 10.88
C ASP A 538 -16.42 4.97 9.87
N GLN A 539 -16.82 4.10 8.92
CA GLN A 539 -17.87 4.40 7.95
C GLN A 539 -19.19 4.73 8.65
N LEU A 540 -19.61 3.91 9.63
CA LEU A 540 -20.80 4.13 10.44
C LEU A 540 -20.69 5.43 11.26
N ALA A 541 -19.55 5.71 11.87
CA ALA A 541 -19.34 6.96 12.62
C ALA A 541 -19.48 8.21 11.74
N VAL A 542 -18.98 8.17 10.49
CA VAL A 542 -19.17 9.25 9.51
C VAL A 542 -20.65 9.39 9.12
N LEU A 543 -21.34 8.26 8.88
CA LEU A 543 -22.76 8.25 8.53
C LEU A 543 -23.64 8.75 9.68
N GLU A 544 -23.34 8.37 10.92
CA GLU A 544 -24.03 8.86 12.12
C GLU A 544 -23.85 10.37 12.28
N ARG A 545 -22.64 10.90 12.08
CA ARG A 545 -22.39 12.36 12.08
C ARG A 545 -23.24 13.09 11.03
N LEU A 546 -23.53 12.43 9.91
CA LEU A 546 -24.38 12.94 8.83
C LEU A 546 -25.88 12.63 9.04
N ARG A 547 -26.26 12.00 10.16
CA ARG A 547 -27.64 11.51 10.46
C ARG A 547 -28.17 10.48 9.45
N LEU A 548 -27.28 9.69 8.89
CA LEU A 548 -27.55 8.65 7.89
C LEU A 548 -27.30 7.22 8.43
N GLY A 549 -27.00 7.08 9.73
CA GLY A 549 -26.63 5.80 10.36
C GLY A 549 -27.72 4.73 10.37
N GLU A 550 -29.01 5.10 10.23
CA GLU A 550 -30.12 4.14 10.18
C GLU A 550 -30.30 3.48 8.79
N LEU A 551 -29.54 3.91 7.78
CA LEU A 551 -29.61 3.32 6.45
C LEU A 551 -29.01 1.91 6.46
N ARG A 552 -29.88 0.90 6.32
CA ARG A 552 -29.46 -0.49 6.01
C ARG A 552 -28.62 -0.54 4.72
N GLU A 553 -27.95 -1.67 4.46
CA GLU A 553 -27.08 -1.90 3.28
C GLU A 553 -27.68 -1.39 1.96
N TYR A 554 -28.97 -1.64 1.71
CA TYR A 554 -29.67 -1.15 0.52
C TYR A 554 -29.80 0.38 0.46
N GLY A 555 -30.02 1.03 1.60
CA GLY A 555 -30.09 2.48 1.71
C GLY A 555 -28.76 3.15 1.38
N LEU A 556 -27.64 2.55 1.80
CA LEU A 556 -26.30 3.01 1.45
C LEU A 556 -26.02 2.92 -0.05
N VAL A 557 -26.40 1.81 -0.70
CA VAL A 557 -26.24 1.64 -2.15
C VAL A 557 -27.07 2.67 -2.92
N VAL A 558 -28.32 2.90 -2.53
CA VAL A 558 -29.18 3.92 -3.16
C VAL A 558 -28.59 5.32 -2.97
N LEU A 559 -28.10 5.63 -1.77
CA LEU A 559 -27.45 6.90 -1.47
C LEU A 559 -26.20 7.09 -2.33
N MET A 560 -25.33 6.08 -2.42
CA MET A 560 -24.12 6.09 -3.25
C MET A 560 -24.43 6.36 -4.72
N ILE A 561 -25.43 5.65 -5.28
CA ILE A 561 -25.84 5.82 -6.68
C ILE A 561 -26.40 7.24 -6.89
N SER A 562 -27.26 7.72 -5.99
CA SER A 562 -27.89 9.03 -6.13
C SER A 562 -26.90 10.19 -6.02
N THR A 563 -25.99 10.17 -5.04
CA THR A 563 -24.95 11.19 -4.84
C THR A 563 -23.88 11.12 -5.93
N GLY A 564 -23.50 9.91 -6.36
CA GLY A 564 -22.61 9.69 -7.50
C GLY A 564 -23.21 10.23 -8.81
N ALA A 565 -24.48 9.93 -9.09
CA ALA A 565 -25.19 10.42 -10.26
C ALA A 565 -25.36 11.95 -10.25
N LEU A 566 -25.68 12.52 -9.09
CA LEU A 566 -25.77 13.97 -8.91
C LEU A 566 -24.42 14.66 -9.15
N THR A 567 -23.34 14.11 -8.57
CA THR A 567 -21.98 14.62 -8.76
C THR A 567 -21.59 14.58 -10.24
N LEU A 568 -21.85 13.45 -10.91
CA LEU A 568 -21.61 13.31 -12.35
C LEU A 568 -22.47 14.30 -13.16
N ALA A 569 -23.74 14.49 -12.82
CA ALA A 569 -24.62 15.44 -13.49
C ALA A 569 -24.10 16.88 -13.36
N ILE A 570 -23.65 17.31 -12.17
CA ILE A 570 -23.06 18.63 -11.95
C ILE A 570 -21.81 18.82 -12.82
N LEU A 571 -20.91 17.82 -12.86
CA LEU A 571 -19.69 17.86 -13.67
C LEU A 571 -20.01 17.94 -15.18
N VAL A 572 -20.99 17.17 -15.65
CA VAL A 572 -21.44 17.18 -17.05
C VAL A 572 -22.11 18.50 -17.41
N LEU A 573 -23.02 19.01 -16.58
CA LEU A 573 -23.70 20.29 -16.79
C LEU A 573 -22.71 21.47 -16.82
N GLY A 574 -21.74 21.47 -15.90
CA GLY A 574 -20.65 22.45 -15.89
C GLY A 574 -19.82 22.43 -17.18
N SER A 575 -19.56 21.22 -17.70
CA SER A 575 -18.78 21.02 -18.94
C SER A 575 -19.54 21.43 -20.20
N ILE A 576 -20.86 21.23 -20.25
CA ILE A 576 -21.73 21.66 -21.35
C ILE A 576 -21.82 23.20 -21.40
N ARG A 577 -21.87 23.86 -20.24
CA ARG A 577 -21.99 25.32 -20.13
C ARG A 577 -20.75 26.05 -20.66
N GLU A 578 -19.57 25.44 -20.58
CA GLU A 578 -18.34 25.99 -21.15
C GLU A 578 -18.27 25.93 -22.68
N ARG A 579 -18.94 24.95 -23.32
CA ARG A 579 -18.98 24.82 -24.79
C ARG A 579 -19.75 25.94 -25.49
N GLN A 580 -20.51 26.75 -24.76
CA GLN A 580 -21.26 27.88 -25.32
C GLN A 580 -20.44 29.17 -25.48
N ARG A 581 -19.14 29.20 -25.16
CA ARG A 581 -18.27 30.29 -25.64
C ARG A 581 -18.03 30.12 -27.14
N VAL A 582 -19.02 30.55 -27.93
CA VAL A 582 -18.95 30.61 -29.40
C VAL A 582 -17.61 31.20 -29.78
N ALA A 583 -16.81 30.47 -30.56
CA ALA A 583 -15.49 30.92 -30.97
C ALA A 583 -15.59 32.35 -31.53
N PRO A 584 -14.69 33.29 -31.17
CA PRO A 584 -14.83 34.70 -31.52
C PRO A 584 -15.11 34.97 -33.01
N LEU A 585 -14.60 34.11 -33.89
CA LEU A 585 -14.86 34.10 -35.33
C LEU A 585 -16.31 33.76 -35.70
N GLU A 586 -16.87 32.69 -35.13
CA GLU A 586 -18.27 32.30 -35.33
C GLU A 586 -19.23 33.35 -34.74
N ALA A 587 -18.89 33.94 -33.59
CA ALA A 587 -19.70 34.98 -32.97
C ALA A 587 -19.71 36.26 -33.82
N ALA A 588 -18.60 36.58 -34.49
CA ALA A 588 -18.54 37.67 -35.46
C ALA A 588 -19.40 37.36 -36.70
N TYR A 589 -19.30 36.16 -37.28
CA TYR A 589 -20.11 35.76 -38.43
C TYR A 589 -21.62 35.65 -38.11
N ALA A 590 -21.98 35.22 -36.90
CA ALA A 590 -23.37 35.21 -36.43
C ALA A 590 -23.93 36.65 -36.34
N ARG A 591 -23.14 37.60 -35.81
CA ARG A 591 -23.50 39.03 -35.78
C ARG A 591 -23.71 39.60 -37.18
N PHE A 592 -22.90 39.18 -38.16
CA PHE A 592 -23.10 39.54 -39.57
C PHE A 592 -24.45 39.02 -40.09
N CYS A 593 -24.73 37.72 -39.93
CA CYS A 593 -26.00 37.11 -40.32
C CYS A 593 -27.21 37.80 -39.65
N GLN A 594 -27.10 38.15 -38.37
CA GLN A 594 -28.16 38.85 -37.64
C GLN A 594 -28.42 40.26 -38.19
N ARG A 595 -27.39 41.02 -38.58
CA ARG A 595 -27.58 42.36 -39.17
C ARG A 595 -28.29 42.30 -40.52
N LEU A 596 -27.96 41.30 -41.33
CA LEU A 596 -28.64 41.05 -42.60
C LEU A 596 -30.07 40.52 -42.40
N ALA A 597 -30.31 39.71 -41.35
CA ALA A 597 -31.66 39.29 -40.99
C ALA A 597 -32.58 40.47 -40.64
N ARG A 598 -32.06 41.50 -39.93
CA ARG A 598 -32.84 42.71 -39.58
C ARG A 598 -33.31 43.53 -40.78
N ILE A 599 -32.64 43.44 -41.92
CA ILE A 599 -33.06 44.10 -43.17
C ILE A 599 -33.90 43.17 -44.07
N GLY A 600 -34.31 42.00 -43.58
CA GLY A 600 -35.14 41.03 -44.31
C GLY A 600 -34.36 39.94 -45.07
N LEU A 601 -33.03 39.89 -44.94
CA LEU A 601 -32.18 38.90 -45.60
C LEU A 601 -31.66 37.85 -44.61
N ALA A 602 -32.56 37.18 -43.89
CA ALA A 602 -32.18 36.12 -42.96
C ALA A 602 -31.55 34.92 -43.67
N ARG A 603 -30.53 34.29 -43.06
CA ARG A 603 -29.90 33.06 -43.56
C ARG A 603 -30.84 31.87 -43.36
N ARG A 604 -30.95 30.99 -44.37
CA ARG A 604 -31.74 29.75 -44.27
C ARG A 604 -30.91 28.63 -43.61
N ALA A 605 -31.56 27.67 -42.97
CA ALA A 605 -30.89 26.60 -42.24
C ALA A 605 -29.96 25.76 -43.13
N GLN A 606 -30.35 25.54 -44.38
CA GLN A 606 -29.63 24.76 -45.38
C GLN A 606 -28.59 25.56 -46.19
N GLU A 607 -28.46 26.88 -45.97
CA GLU A 607 -27.54 27.70 -46.75
C GLU A 607 -26.13 27.73 -46.14
N GLY A 608 -25.13 27.34 -46.93
CA GLY A 608 -23.72 27.54 -46.60
C GLY A 608 -23.33 29.03 -46.65
N PRO A 609 -22.18 29.43 -46.06
CA PRO A 609 -21.74 30.83 -46.06
C PRO A 609 -21.60 31.46 -47.45
N LEU A 610 -21.12 30.69 -48.43
CA LEU A 610 -20.97 31.11 -49.82
C LEU A 610 -22.32 31.33 -50.50
N ASP A 611 -23.25 30.38 -50.34
CA ASP A 611 -24.59 30.46 -50.95
C ASP A 611 -25.40 31.60 -50.34
N TYR A 612 -25.29 31.78 -49.02
CA TYR A 612 -25.89 32.90 -48.33
C TYR A 612 -25.34 34.23 -48.85
N GLY A 613 -24.01 34.36 -48.99
CA GLY A 613 -23.39 35.56 -49.55
C GLY A 613 -23.83 35.85 -50.98
N ARG A 614 -23.86 34.85 -51.86
CA ARG A 614 -24.33 34.99 -53.25
C ARG A 614 -25.78 35.47 -53.31
N ARG A 615 -26.66 34.92 -52.46
CA ARG A 615 -28.07 35.34 -52.40
C ARG A 615 -28.20 36.78 -51.92
N VAL A 616 -27.46 37.17 -50.88
CA VAL A 616 -27.46 38.54 -50.35
C VAL A 616 -26.96 39.52 -51.42
N SER A 617 -25.86 39.20 -52.10
CA SER A 617 -25.31 40.05 -53.18
C SER A 617 -26.24 40.19 -54.38
N ARG A 618 -27.04 39.16 -54.71
CA ARG A 618 -28.08 39.24 -55.76
C ARG A 618 -29.26 40.12 -55.35
N ALA A 619 -29.70 40.03 -54.09
CA ALA A 619 -30.84 40.80 -53.59
C ALA A 619 -30.47 42.27 -53.29
N ARG A 620 -29.22 42.53 -52.89
CA ARG A 620 -28.68 43.85 -52.55
C ARG A 620 -27.28 44.02 -53.16
N PRO A 621 -27.18 44.38 -54.45
CA PRO A 621 -25.89 44.58 -55.12
C PRO A 621 -25.02 45.64 -54.46
N ASP A 622 -25.63 46.62 -53.77
CA ASP A 622 -24.95 47.66 -52.99
C ASP A 622 -24.14 47.12 -51.80
N LEU A 623 -24.52 45.96 -51.25
CA LEU A 623 -23.82 45.30 -50.14
C LEU A 623 -22.81 44.25 -50.60
N ALA A 624 -22.74 43.94 -51.90
CA ALA A 624 -21.93 42.87 -52.44
C ALA A 624 -20.42 42.97 -52.11
N PRO A 625 -19.78 44.16 -52.15
CA PRO A 625 -18.36 44.30 -51.81
C PRO A 625 -18.06 43.97 -50.34
N ASP A 626 -18.93 44.38 -49.42
CA ASP A 626 -18.75 44.15 -47.99
C ASP A 626 -19.03 42.68 -47.63
N VAL A 627 -20.03 42.06 -48.26
CA VAL A 627 -20.33 40.62 -48.10
C VAL A 627 -19.15 39.77 -48.59
N ALA A 628 -18.53 40.13 -49.72
CA ALA A 628 -17.37 39.44 -50.26
C ALA A 628 -16.18 39.49 -49.28
N ARG A 629 -15.83 40.68 -48.77
CA ARG A 629 -14.74 40.86 -47.78
C ARG A 629 -14.95 40.07 -46.50
N VAL A 630 -16.20 40.01 -46.00
CA VAL A 630 -16.56 39.20 -44.83
C VAL A 630 -16.32 37.71 -45.08
N LEU A 631 -16.67 37.20 -46.27
CA LEU A 631 -16.47 35.79 -46.62
C LEU A 631 -15.02 35.44 -46.93
N GLU A 632 -14.25 36.34 -47.54
CA GLU A 632 -12.81 36.19 -47.78
C GLU A 632 -12.01 36.01 -46.49
N ILE A 633 -12.42 36.65 -45.40
CA ILE A 633 -11.78 36.47 -44.09
C ILE A 633 -12.32 35.23 -43.38
N TYR A 634 -13.64 35.00 -43.44
CA TYR A 634 -14.28 33.93 -42.68
C TYR A 634 -13.97 32.53 -43.22
N LEU A 635 -13.99 32.33 -44.54
CA LEU A 635 -13.87 31.00 -45.14
C LEU A 635 -12.49 30.36 -44.93
N PRO A 636 -11.36 31.05 -45.20
CA PRO A 636 -10.03 30.48 -44.93
C PRO A 636 -9.78 30.28 -43.44
N ALA A 637 -10.25 31.20 -42.60
CA ALA A 637 -10.08 31.09 -41.15
C ALA A 637 -10.92 29.94 -40.53
N ARG A 638 -12.04 29.56 -41.16
CA ARG A 638 -12.92 28.49 -40.67
C ARG A 638 -12.63 27.13 -41.29
N TYR A 639 -12.35 27.08 -42.59
CA TYR A 639 -12.25 25.84 -43.37
C TYR A 639 -10.85 25.61 -43.97
N GLY A 640 -9.91 26.55 -43.77
CA GLY A 640 -8.54 26.43 -44.24
C GLY A 640 -7.65 25.60 -43.31
N PRO A 641 -6.50 25.09 -43.81
CA PRO A 641 -5.60 24.21 -43.08
C PRO A 641 -4.81 24.92 -41.95
N ALA A 642 -4.72 26.25 -41.98
CA ALA A 642 -4.05 27.07 -40.97
C ALA A 642 -4.92 28.30 -40.61
N PRO A 643 -5.69 28.24 -39.51
CA PRO A 643 -6.56 29.35 -39.12
C PRO A 643 -5.75 30.55 -38.63
N ASP A 644 -5.95 31.72 -39.25
CA ASP A 644 -5.32 32.97 -38.84
C ASP A 644 -5.90 33.44 -37.48
N PRO A 645 -5.06 33.59 -36.42
CA PRO A 645 -5.50 34.04 -35.11
C PRO A 645 -6.05 35.48 -35.10
N GLN A 646 -5.72 36.32 -36.09
CA GLN A 646 -6.21 37.70 -36.18
C GLN A 646 -7.53 37.83 -36.94
N ALA A 647 -7.97 36.79 -37.67
CA ALA A 647 -9.17 36.83 -38.51
C ALA A 647 -10.44 37.23 -37.74
N ALA A 648 -10.60 36.78 -36.49
CA ALA A 648 -11.76 37.14 -35.67
C ALA A 648 -11.80 38.65 -35.31
N ALA A 649 -10.63 39.25 -35.05
CA ALA A 649 -10.50 40.67 -34.76
C ALA A 649 -10.70 41.52 -36.03
N ALA A 650 -10.14 41.08 -37.16
CA ALA A 650 -10.33 41.70 -38.46
C ALA A 650 -11.82 41.70 -38.88
N LEU A 651 -12.49 40.54 -38.75
CA LEU A 651 -13.91 40.40 -39.03
C LEU A 651 -14.75 41.29 -38.11
N SER A 652 -14.44 41.32 -36.82
CA SER A 652 -15.12 42.20 -35.86
C SER A 652 -14.93 43.68 -36.17
N ARG A 653 -13.77 44.09 -36.69
CA ARG A 653 -13.47 45.48 -37.10
C ARG A 653 -14.29 45.87 -38.34
N LEU A 654 -14.33 45.03 -39.37
CA LEU A 654 -15.18 45.24 -40.55
C LEU A 654 -16.66 45.35 -40.16
N LEU A 655 -17.11 44.51 -39.23
CA LEU A 655 -18.48 44.59 -38.73
C LEU A 655 -18.78 45.86 -37.93
N ARG A 656 -17.80 46.65 -37.47
CA ARG A 656 -18.12 47.97 -36.88
C ARG A 656 -18.59 48.96 -37.95
N ALA A 657 -17.99 48.91 -39.13
CA ALA A 657 -18.32 49.76 -40.27
C ALA A 657 -19.57 49.26 -41.04
N PHE A 658 -19.82 47.96 -41.05
CA PHE A 658 -20.94 47.36 -41.79
C PHE A 658 -22.31 47.62 -41.14
N ARG A 659 -22.99 48.71 -41.51
CA ARG A 659 -24.33 49.09 -41.01
C ARG A 659 -25.37 49.08 -42.14
N PRO A 660 -25.89 47.90 -42.54
CA PRO A 660 -26.86 47.84 -43.62
C PRO A 660 -28.17 48.50 -43.22
N ARG A 661 -28.72 49.35 -44.10
CA ARG A 661 -30.02 50.02 -43.91
C ARG A 661 -31.13 49.29 -44.66
N ARG A 662 -32.34 49.33 -44.09
CA ARG A 662 -33.57 48.88 -44.75
C ARG A 662 -33.91 49.90 -45.83
N VAL A 663 -33.90 49.47 -47.09
CA VAL A 663 -34.33 50.31 -48.22
C VAL A 663 -35.81 49.98 -48.46
N ALA A 664 -36.66 51.01 -48.51
CA ALA A 664 -38.07 50.83 -48.84
C ALA A 664 -38.19 50.22 -50.24
N PRO A 665 -39.15 49.29 -50.49
CA PRO A 665 -39.31 48.69 -51.80
C PRO A 665 -39.53 49.78 -52.84
N ARG A 666 -38.68 49.81 -53.88
CA ARG A 666 -38.88 50.67 -55.05
C ARG A 666 -40.24 50.26 -55.66
N ALA A 667 -41.19 51.19 -55.67
CA ALA A 667 -42.48 50.99 -56.34
C ALA A 667 -42.21 50.60 -57.80
N VAL A 668 -42.60 49.39 -58.17
CA VAL A 668 -42.62 48.94 -59.56
C VAL A 668 -43.66 49.79 -60.27
N ARG A 669 -43.25 50.63 -61.23
CA ARG A 669 -44.19 51.32 -62.11
C ARG A 669 -44.98 50.24 -62.88
N PRO A 670 -46.32 50.26 -62.88
CA PRO A 670 -47.09 49.36 -63.72
C PRO A 670 -46.83 49.69 -65.18
N VAL A 671 -46.57 48.64 -65.96
CA VAL A 671 -46.49 48.69 -67.42
C VAL A 671 -47.88 49.03 -67.97
N SER A 672 -47.99 50.11 -68.73
CA SER A 672 -49.22 50.48 -69.46
C SER A 672 -49.57 49.40 -70.49
N PRO A 673 -50.84 49.01 -70.64
CA PRO A 673 -51.26 48.18 -71.76
C PRO A 673 -51.22 49.03 -73.05
N MET A 674 -50.58 48.50 -74.09
CA MET A 674 -50.63 49.07 -75.45
C MET A 674 -52.06 48.95 -76.01
N PRO A 675 -52.53 49.93 -76.80
CA PRO A 675 -53.80 49.85 -77.54
C PRO A 675 -53.76 48.85 -78.70
#